data_AF-A0A9D8E050-F1
#
_entry.id   AF-A0A9D8E050-F1
#
_cell.length_a   1.000
_cell.length_b   1.000
_cell.length_c   1.000
_cell.angle_alpha   90.00
_cell.angle_beta   90.00
_cell.angle_gamma   90.00
#
_symmetry.space_group_name_H-M   'P 1'
#
loop_
_entity.id
_entity.type
_entity.pdbx_description
1 polymer ?
#
loop_
_entity_poly.entity_id
_entity_poly.type
_entity_poly.pdbx_seq_one_letter_code
_entity_poly.pdbx_strand_id
1 'polypeptide(L)'
;MSPSTSTRSASSPPSTSPDTSSPGATSCATSCPARSRGSCSSGCSGTSSGAARTAGSDPTVARTLAEDESGALLARYGVPVVAAVRVADPEAAAAAADRLGYPVVAKLVGPAIAHKTERGLVRLRLGDAPAVRAAAVELLAAVRPDDGEVGVLVAPMVAGTRELVAGLVRDPQFGPCVMIGVGGVLTEALGDVAFVPVPLDRTDALEAVEALAHQALLGPVRGEPAVDRDALADVLLGLAALARDRADVRSVDVNPCIVVDGRPLAVDALVELAGSEVVDGPDENTGAVPTGAPSRPGPDLTALFDPRGVVVVGASSHPGKFGFVALHNLLASGYRGEVHATNRDGGTILGVATVASVDDLPADAVVDLAFVCTPAAANPEVLAACARRGIRAAFVASAGYAEAGEAGRAAQDALVALGAELGVVVAGPNGQGVVSTPASLCAQIVAPAPPPGPIAIASQSGNFVSSFMNLAVATGVGVSRAVSAGNAAAVGVADYLEWFADDPHSTVALAYVEGLGDGRAFADRLRAVTARMPVVVLKGGVTSSGQRAAASHTGALASDDRVFAGVCRQAGAIRAGSVEEAYEAAATLATQPRPRGNRVVVCTTAGGWGVVTADAVQRSDLDLVVLPDDLRAAIDAKLPPRWSRGNPIDFAGAETRDTIPEVLDLVAAHPDVDAVILLGLGIQSNQARLMRGGGFYPDHGLERIVAYHERQDARFARAAAEVSARTGKPVLVATELAVADPDNAGPRTVRETGRLCYPSADRAVRALEHLWHDARHRTRRIAPG
;
A
#
# COMPACT_ATOMS: atom_id res chain seq x y z
N MET A 1 11.73 -58.60 25.57
CA MET A 1 12.62 -59.67 25.06
C MET A 1 12.79 -59.44 23.57
N SER A 2 14.03 -59.50 23.05
CA SER A 2 14.34 -59.61 21.61
C SER A 2 14.22 -61.09 21.17
N PRO A 3 14.16 -61.47 19.88
CA PRO A 3 15.13 -61.19 18.79
C PRO A 3 14.42 -60.79 17.46
N SER A 4 15.01 -60.88 16.24
CA SER A 4 16.27 -60.37 15.63
C SER A 4 16.23 -60.72 14.10
N THR A 5 17.37 -60.59 13.37
CA THR A 5 17.58 -60.81 11.89
C THR A 5 17.07 -59.70 10.96
N SER A 6 17.78 -59.15 9.94
CA SER A 6 19.11 -59.32 9.30
C SER A 6 19.21 -60.14 8.00
N THR A 7 19.60 -59.48 6.88
CA THR A 7 20.68 -59.90 5.95
C THR A 7 21.08 -58.79 4.94
N ARG A 8 22.15 -58.99 4.14
CA ARG A 8 22.78 -58.05 3.18
C ARG A 8 23.08 -58.72 1.82
N SER A 9 23.52 -57.97 0.81
CA SER A 9 24.10 -58.47 -0.46
C SER A 9 25.50 -57.88 -0.78
N ALA A 10 26.23 -58.50 -1.72
CA ALA A 10 27.64 -58.21 -2.13
C ALA A 10 28.02 -59.02 -3.41
N SER A 11 29.08 -58.77 -4.21
CA SER A 11 29.87 -57.55 -4.51
C SER A 11 30.98 -57.83 -5.57
N SER A 12 31.30 -56.86 -6.46
CA SER A 12 32.63 -56.67 -7.11
C SER A 12 33.09 -57.75 -8.14
N PRO A 13 34.35 -57.70 -8.69
CA PRO A 13 35.04 -56.70 -9.55
C PRO A 13 35.46 -57.36 -10.92
N PRO A 14 36.62 -57.15 -11.63
CA PRO A 14 37.65 -56.07 -11.69
C PRO A 14 38.12 -55.62 -13.12
N SER A 15 38.99 -54.58 -13.19
CA SER A 15 40.16 -54.32 -14.12
C SER A 15 40.06 -54.49 -15.65
N THR A 16 40.68 -53.65 -16.52
CA THR A 16 42.09 -53.14 -16.56
C THR A 16 42.27 -51.76 -17.27
N SER A 17 43.52 -51.27 -17.34
CA SER A 17 44.00 -50.01 -18.00
C SER A 17 45.02 -50.33 -19.14
N PRO A 18 45.71 -49.41 -19.90
CA PRO A 18 46.05 -48.00 -19.61
C PRO A 18 46.09 -46.93 -20.76
N ASP A 19 46.39 -45.69 -20.34
CA ASP A 19 47.32 -44.68 -20.92
C ASP A 19 46.94 -43.50 -21.87
N THR A 20 47.57 -42.35 -21.51
CA THR A 20 47.91 -41.07 -22.21
C THR A 20 46.90 -40.22 -23.01
N SER A 21 46.53 -39.02 -22.48
CA SER A 21 47.03 -37.69 -22.94
C SER A 21 46.22 -36.48 -22.39
N SER A 22 46.84 -35.29 -22.33
CA SER A 22 46.34 -33.99 -21.81
C SER A 22 46.31 -32.94 -22.94
N PRO A 23 45.88 -31.65 -22.77
CA PRO A 23 45.40 -30.89 -21.59
C PRO A 23 44.03 -30.19 -21.81
N GLY A 24 43.46 -29.37 -20.92
CA GLY A 24 43.77 -29.02 -19.52
C GLY A 24 43.04 -27.74 -19.08
N ALA A 25 42.76 -27.58 -17.78
CA ALA A 25 42.11 -26.39 -17.22
C ALA A 25 42.67 -26.09 -15.81
N THR A 26 42.83 -24.80 -15.48
CA THR A 26 43.53 -24.35 -14.26
C THR A 26 42.57 -23.74 -13.25
N SER A 27 42.69 -24.13 -11.98
CA SER A 27 42.02 -23.51 -10.83
C SER A 27 43.02 -23.32 -9.69
N CYS A 28 42.74 -22.40 -8.75
CA CYS A 28 43.39 -22.44 -7.44
C CYS A 28 42.52 -21.83 -6.34
N ALA A 29 42.38 -22.53 -5.21
CA ALA A 29 42.08 -21.96 -3.90
C ALA A 29 43.44 -21.66 -3.19
N THR A 30 43.64 -21.32 -1.90
CA THR A 30 42.87 -21.26 -0.63
C THR A 30 43.65 -20.26 0.29
N SER A 31 43.40 -19.93 1.56
CA SER A 31 42.45 -20.32 2.63
C SER A 31 42.40 -19.23 3.72
N CYS A 32 41.36 -19.22 4.55
CA CYS A 32 41.27 -18.39 5.77
C CYS A 32 42.21 -18.89 6.89
N PRO A 33 42.64 -18.01 7.82
CA PRO A 33 42.43 -18.32 9.25
C PRO A 33 41.89 -17.12 10.06
N ALA A 34 41.52 -17.35 11.33
CA ALA A 34 40.66 -16.44 12.11
C ALA A 34 41.20 -16.03 13.50
N ARG A 35 40.55 -14.99 14.06
CA ARG A 35 40.60 -14.48 15.46
C ARG A 35 41.80 -13.63 15.91
N SER A 36 41.49 -12.39 16.30
CA SER A 36 41.79 -11.87 17.64
C SER A 36 40.75 -10.78 18.02
N ARG A 37 40.75 -10.34 19.30
CA ARG A 37 40.01 -9.14 19.76
C ARG A 37 41.04 -8.07 20.12
N GLY A 38 40.75 -6.80 19.84
CA GLY A 38 41.59 -5.67 20.26
C GLY A 38 40.82 -4.36 20.23
N SER A 39 40.79 -3.66 21.37
CA SER A 39 40.24 -2.31 21.51
C SER A 39 41.36 -1.27 21.42
N CYS A 40 41.16 -0.18 20.68
CA CYS A 40 41.97 1.03 20.82
C CYS A 40 41.08 2.28 20.85
N SER A 41 41.41 3.17 21.77
CA SER A 41 40.81 4.50 21.97
C SER A 41 41.84 5.58 21.65
N SER A 42 41.39 6.84 21.56
CA SER A 42 42.17 8.05 21.22
C SER A 42 42.69 8.11 19.77
N GLY A 43 42.90 9.29 19.18
CA GLY A 43 42.52 10.63 19.63
C GLY A 43 43.51 11.69 19.16
N CYS A 44 43.05 12.67 18.37
CA CYS A 44 43.86 13.79 17.89
C CYS A 44 43.22 15.13 18.24
N SER A 45 43.88 15.90 19.10
CA SER A 45 43.54 17.27 19.41
C SER A 45 44.24 18.24 18.44
N GLY A 46 43.48 19.19 17.88
CA GLY A 46 44.01 20.32 17.14
C GLY A 46 43.51 21.62 17.77
N THR A 47 44.41 22.46 18.26
CA THR A 47 44.07 23.72 18.94
C THR A 47 44.34 24.93 18.05
N SER A 48 43.42 25.89 18.07
CA SER A 48 43.70 27.29 17.72
C SER A 48 42.81 28.20 18.55
N SER A 49 43.33 29.35 18.95
CA SER A 49 42.66 30.33 19.81
C SER A 49 42.49 31.65 19.08
N GLY A 50 41.32 32.31 19.23
CA GLY A 50 41.05 33.54 18.48
C GLY A 50 39.79 34.29 18.91
N ALA A 51 39.98 35.32 19.75
CA ALA A 51 39.10 36.47 19.99
C ALA A 51 37.61 36.21 20.35
N ALA A 52 37.23 36.62 21.56
CA ALA A 52 35.82 36.74 21.94
C ALA A 52 35.10 37.78 21.06
N ARG A 53 33.90 37.42 20.59
CA ARG A 53 32.87 38.36 20.10
C ARG A 53 31.60 38.10 20.90
N THR A 54 30.85 39.17 21.16
CA THR A 54 29.66 39.16 22.01
C THR A 54 28.58 38.24 21.45
N ALA A 55 27.94 37.45 22.32
CA ALA A 55 26.79 36.63 21.96
C ALA A 55 25.58 37.51 21.62
N GLY A 56 25.37 37.74 20.32
CA GLY A 56 24.04 38.00 19.77
C GLY A 56 23.45 36.68 19.29
N SER A 57 22.18 36.41 19.59
CA SER A 57 21.49 35.22 19.11
C SER A 57 21.37 35.24 17.58
N ASP A 58 21.88 34.20 16.93
CA ASP A 58 21.72 34.01 15.49
C ASP A 58 20.25 33.65 15.18
N PRO A 59 19.51 34.44 14.37
CA PRO A 59 18.09 34.22 14.13
C PRO A 59 17.78 33.02 13.20
N THR A 60 18.81 32.38 12.63
CA THR A 60 18.66 31.24 11.72
C THR A 60 18.34 29.91 12.41
N VAL A 61 18.50 29.82 13.74
CA VAL A 61 18.27 28.58 14.49
C VAL A 61 16.78 28.35 14.75
N ALA A 62 16.29 27.12 14.54
CA ALA A 62 14.92 26.73 14.89
C ALA A 62 14.63 26.96 16.39
N ARG A 63 13.52 27.62 16.71
CA ARG A 63 13.16 27.97 18.09
C ARG A 63 12.12 27.01 18.63
N THR A 64 12.49 26.26 19.67
CA THR A 64 11.53 25.56 20.52
C THR A 64 10.85 26.56 21.48
N LEU A 65 9.54 26.43 21.68
CA LEU A 65 8.80 27.18 22.69
C LEU A 65 8.99 26.55 24.07
N ALA A 66 8.91 27.36 25.14
CA ALA A 66 8.83 26.80 26.48
C ALA A 66 7.54 25.96 26.66
N GLU A 67 7.50 25.04 27.63
CA GLU A 67 6.36 24.14 27.82
C GLU A 67 5.05 24.89 28.15
N ASP A 68 5.14 25.99 28.89
CA ASP A 68 4.03 26.89 29.18
C ASP A 68 3.56 27.68 27.94
N GLU A 69 4.49 28.14 27.10
CA GLU A 69 4.18 28.77 25.80
C GLU A 69 3.52 27.75 24.84
N SER A 70 4.02 26.52 24.82
CA SER A 70 3.53 25.39 24.02
C SER A 70 2.11 25.00 24.42
N GLY A 71 1.88 24.76 25.72
CA GLY A 71 0.55 24.45 26.26
C GLY A 71 -0.46 25.58 26.03
N ALA A 72 -0.06 26.83 26.24
CA ALA A 72 -0.91 28.00 25.99
C ALA A 72 -1.23 28.22 24.50
N LEU A 73 -0.38 27.76 23.58
CA LEU A 73 -0.67 27.73 22.15
C LEU A 73 -1.69 26.63 21.81
N LEU A 74 -1.43 25.39 22.25
CA LEU A 74 -2.29 24.24 21.95
C LEU A 74 -3.71 24.39 22.52
N ALA A 75 -3.85 24.95 23.72
CA ALA A 75 -5.15 25.23 24.33
C ALA A 75 -6.02 26.20 23.51
N ARG A 76 -5.41 27.13 22.74
CA ARG A 76 -6.16 28.04 21.84
C ARG A 76 -6.79 27.31 20.64
N TYR A 77 -6.24 26.15 20.27
CA TYR A 77 -6.75 25.28 19.22
C TYR A 77 -7.61 24.13 19.76
N GLY A 78 -8.02 24.18 21.04
CA GLY A 78 -8.95 23.22 21.64
C GLY A 78 -8.33 21.92 22.15
N VAL A 79 -7.00 21.76 22.06
CA VAL A 79 -6.30 20.62 22.69
C VAL A 79 -6.38 20.77 24.22
N PRO A 80 -6.89 19.78 24.98
CA PRO A 80 -6.91 19.87 26.43
C PRO A 80 -5.50 19.76 27.01
N VAL A 81 -5.05 20.78 27.73
CA VAL A 81 -3.74 20.84 28.40
C VAL A 81 -3.93 21.05 29.89
N VAL A 82 -3.10 20.39 30.72
CA VAL A 82 -3.11 20.57 32.17
C VAL A 82 -2.81 22.02 32.56
N ALA A 83 -3.52 22.55 33.56
CA ALA A 83 -3.26 23.88 34.09
C ALA A 83 -1.87 23.93 34.74
N ALA A 84 -0.98 24.77 34.22
CA ALA A 84 0.40 24.91 34.70
C ALA A 84 0.78 26.39 34.89
N VAL A 85 1.71 26.65 35.81
CA VAL A 85 2.17 28.01 36.17
C VAL A 85 3.70 28.04 36.19
N ARG A 86 4.31 28.81 35.28
CA ARG A 86 5.75 29.08 35.30
C ARG A 86 6.07 30.18 36.31
N VAL A 87 7.13 29.98 37.09
CA VAL A 87 7.62 30.91 38.12
C VAL A 87 9.14 31.01 38.10
N ALA A 88 9.68 32.07 38.69
CA ALA A 88 11.13 32.32 38.74
C ALA A 88 11.80 31.81 40.03
N ASP A 89 11.06 31.58 41.12
CA ASP A 89 11.62 31.31 42.44
C ASP A 89 10.85 30.22 43.25
N PRO A 90 11.47 29.64 44.31
CA PRO A 90 10.86 28.57 45.10
C PRO A 90 9.63 28.94 45.93
N GLU A 91 9.49 30.20 46.38
CA GLU A 91 8.32 30.62 47.16
C GLU A 91 7.11 30.86 46.25
N ALA A 92 7.34 31.45 45.06
CA ALA A 92 6.34 31.50 44.00
C ALA A 92 5.91 30.09 43.54
N ALA A 93 6.83 29.11 43.54
CA ALA A 93 6.52 27.72 43.22
C ALA A 93 5.60 27.06 44.26
N ALA A 94 5.89 27.25 45.56
CA ALA A 94 5.00 26.82 46.64
C ALA A 94 3.63 27.50 46.54
N ALA A 95 3.59 28.82 46.40
CA ALA A 95 2.35 29.57 46.27
C ALA A 95 1.54 29.21 45.01
N ALA A 96 2.18 28.73 43.95
CA ALA A 96 1.51 28.16 42.78
C ALA A 96 0.90 26.78 43.10
N ALA A 97 1.64 25.91 43.78
CA ALA A 97 1.16 24.60 44.20
C ALA A 97 -0.03 24.69 45.17
N ASP A 98 0.00 25.62 46.14
CA ASP A 98 -1.12 25.90 47.06
C ASP A 98 -2.43 26.28 46.31
N ARG A 99 -2.33 26.89 45.11
CA ARG A 99 -3.50 27.22 44.26
C ARG A 99 -3.93 26.09 43.33
N LEU A 100 -2.99 25.23 42.91
CA LEU A 100 -3.23 24.13 41.97
C LEU A 100 -3.72 22.86 42.67
N GLY A 101 -3.41 22.69 43.96
CA GLY A 101 -3.77 21.53 44.76
C GLY A 101 -2.73 20.41 44.70
N TYR A 102 -2.51 19.76 45.84
CA TYR A 102 -1.52 18.68 45.98
C TYR A 102 -2.11 17.30 45.67
N PRO A 103 -1.32 16.34 45.15
CA PRO A 103 0.10 16.47 44.80
C PRO A 103 0.37 17.19 43.48
N VAL A 104 1.52 17.86 43.38
CA VAL A 104 1.98 18.56 42.17
C VAL A 104 3.25 17.93 41.57
N VAL A 105 3.54 18.35 40.35
CA VAL A 105 4.81 18.18 39.64
C VAL A 105 5.51 19.53 39.54
N ALA A 106 6.84 19.54 39.69
CA ALA A 106 7.68 20.66 39.29
C ALA A 106 8.64 20.22 38.17
N LYS A 107 8.76 21.02 37.11
CA LYS A 107 9.71 20.81 35.99
C LYS A 107 10.60 22.05 35.83
N LEU A 108 11.86 21.89 35.45
CA LEU A 108 12.63 23.03 34.91
C LEU A 108 12.27 23.21 33.45
N VAL A 109 11.89 24.44 33.06
CA VAL A 109 11.47 24.78 31.69
C VAL A 109 12.24 25.99 31.17
N GLY A 110 12.50 26.00 29.88
CA GLY A 110 13.13 27.09 29.13
C GLY A 110 13.24 26.71 27.65
N PRO A 111 13.43 27.66 26.71
CA PRO A 111 13.43 27.38 25.28
C PRO A 111 14.46 26.34 24.82
N ALA A 112 15.56 26.14 25.56
CA ALA A 112 16.60 25.15 25.25
C ALA A 112 16.38 23.76 25.92
N ILE A 113 15.26 23.54 26.63
CA ILE A 113 15.07 22.36 27.49
C ILE A 113 13.93 21.45 26.99
N ALA A 114 14.20 20.69 25.93
CA ALA A 114 13.29 19.63 25.43
C ALA A 114 13.31 18.36 26.32
N HIS A 115 14.46 17.67 26.40
CA HIS A 115 14.60 16.36 27.06
C HIS A 115 14.75 16.47 28.60
N LYS A 116 13.68 16.93 29.27
CA LYS A 116 13.64 17.22 30.71
C LYS A 116 13.88 15.97 31.58
N THR A 117 13.26 14.85 31.24
CA THR A 117 13.30 13.60 32.05
C THR A 117 14.70 13.00 32.15
N GLU A 118 15.41 12.89 31.03
CA GLU A 118 16.77 12.32 30.96
C GLU A 118 17.79 13.12 31.78
N ARG A 119 17.63 14.44 31.80
CA ARG A 119 18.44 15.35 32.61
C ARG A 119 18.06 15.36 34.10
N GLY A 120 17.04 14.61 34.50
CA GLY A 120 16.50 14.64 35.86
C GLY A 120 15.87 15.98 36.24
N LEU A 121 15.33 16.73 35.27
CA LEU A 121 14.73 18.06 35.46
C LEU A 121 13.23 18.02 35.78
N VAL A 122 12.75 16.90 36.32
CA VAL A 122 11.36 16.70 36.74
C VAL A 122 11.35 16.23 38.20
N ARG A 123 10.38 16.70 38.98
CA ARG A 123 10.11 16.30 40.37
C ARG A 123 8.63 15.97 40.50
N LEU A 124 8.33 14.70 40.71
CA LEU A 124 6.97 14.15 40.81
C LEU A 124 6.55 13.97 42.28
N ARG A 125 5.24 13.81 42.52
CA ARG A 125 4.64 13.45 43.83
C ARG A 125 4.96 14.43 44.96
N LEU A 126 5.07 15.72 44.64
CA LEU A 126 5.31 16.77 45.63
C LEU A 126 4.01 17.01 46.39
N GLY A 127 3.95 16.56 47.65
CA GLY A 127 2.73 16.53 48.46
C GLY A 127 2.45 17.77 49.32
N ASP A 128 3.43 18.66 49.46
CA ASP A 128 3.33 19.87 50.30
C ASP A 128 4.26 21.01 49.83
N ALA A 129 4.05 22.20 50.37
CA ALA A 129 4.82 23.41 50.04
C ALA A 129 6.33 23.32 50.39
N PRO A 130 6.76 22.74 51.54
CA PRO A 130 8.17 22.41 51.78
C PRO A 130 8.82 21.56 50.67
N ALA A 131 8.16 20.49 50.22
CA ALA A 131 8.66 19.61 49.15
C ALA A 131 8.76 20.35 47.81
N VAL A 132 7.79 21.23 47.48
CA VAL A 132 7.86 22.06 46.27
C VAL A 132 9.01 23.07 46.33
N ARG A 133 9.28 23.69 47.50
CA ARG A 133 10.44 24.57 47.67
C ARG A 133 11.76 23.84 47.47
N ALA A 134 11.93 22.67 48.08
CA ALA A 134 13.12 21.85 47.90
C ALA A 134 13.32 21.46 46.42
N ALA A 135 12.26 20.99 45.76
CA ALA A 135 12.26 20.67 44.34
C ALA A 135 12.64 21.86 43.46
N ALA A 136 12.07 23.04 43.70
CA ALA A 136 12.37 24.26 42.94
C ALA A 136 13.83 24.72 43.13
N VAL A 137 14.38 24.64 44.34
CA VAL A 137 15.81 24.91 44.61
C VAL A 137 16.72 23.93 43.86
N GLU A 138 16.42 22.64 43.90
CA GLU A 138 17.20 21.62 43.16
C GLU A 138 17.16 21.85 41.64
N LEU A 139 15.99 22.17 41.08
CA LEU A 139 15.80 22.41 39.65
C LEU A 139 16.55 23.66 39.19
N LEU A 140 16.46 24.77 39.92
CA LEU A 140 17.18 26.00 39.62
C LEU A 140 18.71 25.87 39.83
N ALA A 141 19.15 24.96 40.71
CA ALA A 141 20.57 24.63 40.87
C ALA A 141 21.12 23.70 39.76
N ALA A 142 20.26 23.05 38.97
CA ALA A 142 20.63 22.15 37.87
C ALA A 142 20.78 22.86 36.50
N VAL A 143 20.60 24.18 36.47
CA VAL A 143 20.68 25.05 35.29
C VAL A 143 22.12 25.12 34.76
N ARG A 144 22.27 25.05 33.44
CA ARG A 144 23.53 25.18 32.70
C ARG A 144 23.58 26.52 31.96
N PRO A 145 24.77 27.07 31.64
CA PRO A 145 24.87 28.30 30.85
C PRO A 145 24.13 28.24 29.50
N ASP A 146 24.09 27.05 28.89
CA ASP A 146 23.46 26.80 27.59
C ASP A 146 21.92 26.69 27.66
N ASP A 147 21.33 26.64 28.86
CA ASP A 147 19.87 26.54 29.03
C ASP A 147 19.14 27.88 28.78
N GLY A 148 19.87 29.01 28.83
CA GLY A 148 19.34 30.35 28.60
C GLY A 148 18.39 30.83 29.71
N GLU A 149 17.26 31.43 29.30
CA GLU A 149 16.23 31.88 30.24
C GLU A 149 15.34 30.70 30.68
N VAL A 150 15.32 30.45 31.98
CA VAL A 150 14.64 29.30 32.60
C VAL A 150 13.63 29.72 33.66
N GLY A 151 12.75 28.81 34.03
CA GLY A 151 11.90 28.90 35.22
C GLY A 151 11.48 27.52 35.72
N VAL A 152 10.76 27.49 36.85
CA VAL A 152 10.11 26.28 37.34
C VAL A 152 8.66 26.30 36.89
N LEU A 153 8.23 25.25 36.19
CA LEU A 153 6.82 25.01 35.86
C LEU A 153 6.19 24.14 36.94
N VAL A 154 5.11 24.62 37.56
CA VAL A 154 4.33 23.86 38.54
C VAL A 154 2.98 23.48 37.92
N ALA A 155 2.60 22.20 38.01
CA ALA A 155 1.34 21.67 37.50
C ALA A 155 0.77 20.58 38.44
N PRO A 156 -0.56 20.36 38.51
CA PRO A 156 -1.14 19.22 39.22
C PRO A 156 -0.55 17.89 38.75
N MET A 157 -0.32 16.94 39.66
CA MET A 157 0.10 15.59 39.28
C MET A 157 -1.10 14.77 38.81
N VAL A 158 -1.35 14.86 37.50
CA VAL A 158 -2.31 13.98 36.80
C VAL A 158 -1.87 12.52 36.94
N ALA A 159 -2.84 11.62 37.14
CA ALA A 159 -2.65 10.19 37.18
C ALA A 159 -3.70 9.49 36.31
N GLY A 160 -3.26 8.48 35.55
CA GLY A 160 -4.08 7.58 34.74
C GLY A 160 -3.24 6.34 34.38
N THR A 161 -3.87 5.23 34.00
CA THR A 161 -3.13 4.01 33.60
C THR A 161 -2.90 3.89 32.08
N ARG A 162 -3.35 4.90 31.32
CA ARG A 162 -3.25 4.96 29.86
C ARG A 162 -2.62 6.28 29.43
N GLU A 163 -1.55 6.16 28.65
CA GLU A 163 -0.83 7.26 28.03
C GLU A 163 -0.97 7.11 26.51
N LEU A 164 -1.24 8.21 25.82
CA LEU A 164 -1.32 8.35 24.37
C LEU A 164 -0.30 9.39 23.90
N VAL A 165 0.02 9.41 22.62
CA VAL A 165 0.79 10.48 21.97
C VAL A 165 -0.04 11.10 20.86
N ALA A 166 -0.03 12.42 20.77
CA ALA A 166 -0.57 13.16 19.63
C ALA A 166 0.48 14.16 19.13
N GLY A 167 0.41 14.55 17.86
CA GLY A 167 1.42 15.48 17.32
C GLY A 167 1.14 16.00 15.92
N LEU A 168 2.05 16.85 15.45
CA LEU A 168 2.08 17.46 14.13
C LEU A 168 3.51 17.37 13.58
N VAL A 169 3.65 16.95 12.34
CA VAL A 169 4.91 16.98 11.58
C VAL A 169 4.66 17.56 10.19
N ARG A 170 5.65 18.23 9.60
CA ARG A 170 5.64 18.59 8.17
C ARG A 170 6.47 17.56 7.40
N ASP A 171 5.79 16.64 6.72
CA ASP A 171 6.40 15.65 5.84
C ASP A 171 6.89 16.31 4.52
N PRO A 172 8.08 15.97 3.99
CA PRO A 172 8.62 16.60 2.78
C PRO A 172 7.83 16.37 1.47
N GLN A 173 6.97 15.36 1.39
CA GLN A 173 6.17 15.04 0.18
C GLN A 173 4.70 15.41 0.33
N PHE A 174 4.12 15.26 1.53
CA PHE A 174 2.69 15.48 1.79
C PHE A 174 2.39 16.78 2.55
N GLY A 175 3.41 17.41 3.15
CA GLY A 175 3.29 18.62 3.96
C GLY A 175 2.77 18.33 5.38
N PRO A 176 2.01 19.25 6.01
CA PRO A 176 1.54 19.05 7.38
C PRO A 176 0.69 17.79 7.53
N CYS A 177 1.05 16.94 8.49
CA CYS A 177 0.36 15.71 8.86
C CYS A 177 0.23 15.65 10.39
N VAL A 178 -0.97 15.39 10.90
CA VAL A 178 -1.18 15.10 12.33
C VAL A 178 -0.93 13.62 12.62
N MET A 179 -0.64 13.27 13.87
CA MET A 179 -0.52 11.88 14.31
C MET A 179 -1.21 11.62 15.65
N ILE A 180 -1.64 10.37 15.83
CA ILE A 180 -2.11 9.78 17.10
C ILE A 180 -1.38 8.45 17.32
N GLY A 181 -1.18 8.03 18.57
CA GLY A 181 -0.61 6.72 18.89
C GLY A 181 -0.70 6.34 20.36
N VAL A 182 -0.25 5.11 20.67
CA VAL A 182 -0.07 4.64 22.05
C VAL A 182 1.18 5.28 22.64
N GLY A 183 1.05 5.91 23.81
CA GLY A 183 2.07 6.79 24.39
C GLY A 183 2.90 6.17 25.51
N GLY A 184 3.72 7.03 26.14
CA GLY A 184 4.54 6.67 27.30
C GLY A 184 5.85 5.94 26.95
N VAL A 185 6.46 5.32 27.96
CA VAL A 185 7.82 4.74 27.89
C VAL A 185 7.98 3.64 26.82
N LEU A 186 6.89 3.05 26.34
CA LEU A 186 6.90 2.01 25.30
C LEU A 186 6.53 2.51 23.88
N THR A 187 6.27 3.81 23.69
CA THR A 187 5.88 4.40 22.38
C THR A 187 6.80 3.94 21.24
N GLU A 188 8.11 4.15 21.39
CA GLU A 188 9.12 3.81 20.38
C GLU A 188 9.27 2.30 20.16
N ALA A 189 9.00 1.50 21.20
CA ALA A 189 9.13 0.05 21.16
C ALA A 189 7.90 -0.66 20.57
N LEU A 190 6.72 -0.03 20.64
CA LEU A 190 5.46 -0.53 20.07
C LEU A 190 5.23 -0.03 18.65
N GLY A 191 5.60 1.23 18.35
CA GLY A 191 5.46 1.83 17.02
C GLY A 191 4.02 2.03 16.55
N ASP A 192 3.03 1.87 17.44
CA ASP A 192 1.60 1.95 17.13
C ASP A 192 1.13 3.41 17.00
N VAL A 193 1.31 3.95 15.79
CA VAL A 193 0.99 5.34 15.43
C VAL A 193 0.26 5.40 14.08
N ALA A 194 -0.73 6.29 13.97
CA ALA A 194 -1.47 6.58 12.76
C ALA A 194 -1.34 8.07 12.39
N PHE A 195 -0.88 8.34 11.16
CA PHE A 195 -0.79 9.69 10.59
C PHE A 195 -2.02 10.05 9.74
N VAL A 196 -2.33 11.33 9.61
CA VAL A 196 -3.34 11.88 8.69
C VAL A 196 -2.82 13.18 8.05
N PRO A 197 -2.83 13.31 6.71
CA PRO A 197 -2.52 14.59 6.05
C PRO A 197 -3.52 15.70 6.40
N VAL A 198 -3.05 16.94 6.38
CA VAL A 198 -3.87 18.16 6.56
C VAL A 198 -4.17 18.77 5.19
N PRO A 199 -5.44 19.09 4.85
CA PRO A 199 -6.64 19.10 5.70
C PRO A 199 -7.22 17.71 5.98
N LEU A 200 -7.92 17.58 7.12
CA LEU A 200 -8.69 16.40 7.50
C LEU A 200 -10.01 16.80 8.17
N ASP A 201 -10.99 15.91 8.11
CA ASP A 201 -12.30 16.03 8.77
C ASP A 201 -12.44 15.08 9.99
N ARG A 202 -13.62 15.06 10.64
CA ARG A 202 -13.85 14.18 11.81
C ARG A 202 -13.83 12.70 11.46
N THR A 203 -14.26 12.32 10.25
CA THR A 203 -14.21 10.92 9.78
C THR A 203 -12.76 10.50 9.58
N ASP A 204 -11.95 11.36 8.97
CA ASP A 204 -10.51 11.16 8.80
C ASP A 204 -9.79 11.01 10.17
N ALA A 205 -10.16 11.83 11.16
CA ALA A 205 -9.61 11.76 12.52
C ALA A 205 -10.04 10.49 13.29
N LEU A 206 -11.33 10.13 13.24
CA LEU A 206 -11.85 8.90 13.85
C LEU A 206 -11.23 7.65 13.20
N GLU A 207 -11.02 7.64 11.88
CA GLU A 207 -10.35 6.55 11.18
C GLU A 207 -8.86 6.42 11.50
N ALA A 208 -8.20 7.48 11.96
CA ALA A 208 -6.85 7.38 12.53
C ALA A 208 -6.85 6.69 13.91
N VAL A 209 -7.83 7.00 14.76
CA VAL A 209 -8.03 6.35 16.06
C VAL A 209 -8.44 4.87 15.89
N GLU A 210 -9.28 4.55 14.89
CA GLU A 210 -9.62 3.17 14.51
C GLU A 210 -8.42 2.38 13.96
N ALA A 211 -7.44 3.05 13.35
CA ALA A 211 -6.28 2.41 12.71
C ALA A 211 -5.12 2.04 13.67
N LEU A 212 -5.23 2.36 14.97
CA LEU A 212 -4.24 1.92 15.97
C LEU A 212 -4.40 0.42 16.26
N ALA A 213 -3.30 -0.33 16.25
CA ALA A 213 -3.32 -1.79 16.41
C ALA A 213 -3.86 -2.23 17.79
N HIS A 214 -3.54 -1.49 18.85
CA HIS A 214 -3.92 -1.85 20.23
C HIS A 214 -5.29 -1.27 20.64
N GLN A 215 -6.33 -1.43 19.81
CA GLN A 215 -7.70 -0.96 20.07
C GLN A 215 -8.23 -1.30 21.47
N ALA A 216 -7.80 -2.42 22.06
CA ALA A 216 -8.17 -2.83 23.41
C ALA A 216 -7.77 -1.82 24.51
N LEU A 217 -6.71 -1.02 24.31
CA LEU A 217 -6.31 0.05 25.24
C LEU A 217 -7.31 1.23 25.23
N LEU A 218 -8.01 1.43 24.11
CA LEU A 218 -9.05 2.45 23.95
C LEU A 218 -10.41 2.00 24.55
N GLY A 219 -10.57 0.70 24.86
CA GLY A 219 -11.75 0.16 25.51
C GLY A 219 -11.81 0.42 27.03
N PRO A 220 -12.85 -0.07 27.73
CA PRO A 220 -12.90 -0.08 29.19
C PRO A 220 -11.86 -1.05 29.76
N VAL A 221 -10.97 -0.58 30.63
CA VAL A 221 -9.84 -1.36 31.15
C VAL A 221 -9.66 -1.11 32.64
N ARG A 222 -9.57 -2.19 33.43
CA ARG A 222 -9.22 -2.17 34.88
C ARG A 222 -10.08 -1.25 35.77
N GLY A 223 -11.28 -0.89 35.33
CA GLY A 223 -12.20 0.01 36.05
C GLY A 223 -12.21 1.45 35.53
N GLU A 224 -11.29 1.82 34.64
CA GLU A 224 -11.41 3.06 33.87
C GLU A 224 -12.42 2.89 32.71
N PRO A 225 -13.18 3.94 32.34
CA PRO A 225 -14.08 3.91 31.18
C PRO A 225 -13.31 3.83 29.85
N ALA A 226 -14.04 3.53 28.76
CA ALA A 226 -13.49 3.63 27.41
C ALA A 226 -12.99 5.06 27.11
N VAL A 227 -12.04 5.17 26.16
CA VAL A 227 -11.53 6.47 25.73
C VAL A 227 -12.56 7.14 24.82
N ASP A 228 -12.84 8.41 25.11
CA ASP A 228 -13.72 9.31 24.36
C ASP A 228 -13.10 9.57 22.97
N ARG A 229 -13.55 8.80 21.97
CA ARG A 229 -13.03 8.86 20.58
C ARG A 229 -13.30 10.20 19.91
N ASP A 230 -14.40 10.87 20.27
CA ASP A 230 -14.72 12.20 19.75
C ASP A 230 -13.81 13.28 20.35
N ALA A 231 -13.43 13.15 21.63
CA ALA A 231 -12.41 14.01 22.25
C ALA A 231 -10.99 13.77 21.69
N LEU A 232 -10.65 12.54 21.28
CA LEU A 232 -9.43 12.28 20.51
C LEU A 232 -9.48 12.92 19.13
N ALA A 233 -10.63 12.87 18.45
CA ALA A 233 -10.82 13.55 17.17
C ALA A 233 -10.74 15.09 17.33
N ASP A 234 -11.24 15.66 18.43
CA ASP A 234 -11.10 17.09 18.74
C ASP A 234 -9.63 17.51 18.85
N VAL A 235 -8.79 16.73 19.54
CA VAL A 235 -7.33 16.98 19.62
C VAL A 235 -6.68 17.00 18.23
N LEU A 236 -7.01 16.03 17.38
CA LEU A 236 -6.45 15.94 16.02
C LEU A 236 -6.94 17.07 15.11
N LEU A 237 -8.22 17.47 15.22
CA LEU A 237 -8.78 18.62 14.50
C LEU A 237 -8.17 19.94 14.98
N GLY A 238 -7.86 20.07 16.27
CA GLY A 238 -7.13 21.21 16.84
C GLY A 238 -5.71 21.33 16.30
N LEU A 239 -4.95 20.22 16.30
CA LEU A 239 -3.62 20.15 15.68
C LEU A 239 -3.67 20.44 14.16
N ALA A 240 -4.73 19.99 13.47
CA ALA A 240 -4.95 20.27 12.05
C ALA A 240 -5.37 21.73 11.77
N ALA A 241 -5.95 22.43 12.73
CA ALA A 241 -6.18 23.87 12.66
C ALA A 241 -4.87 24.65 12.87
N LEU A 242 -4.11 24.33 13.92
CA LEU A 242 -2.78 24.90 14.16
C LEU A 242 -1.86 24.75 12.94
N ALA A 243 -1.86 23.58 12.30
CA ALA A 243 -1.03 23.28 11.13
C ALA A 243 -1.32 24.17 9.90
N ARG A 244 -2.58 24.62 9.74
CA ARG A 244 -3.03 25.51 8.66
C ARG A 244 -2.78 26.99 9.01
N ASP A 245 -3.09 27.36 10.24
CA ASP A 245 -3.07 28.76 10.69
C ASP A 245 -1.64 29.23 11.04
N ARG A 246 -0.69 28.30 11.25
CA ARG A 246 0.70 28.58 11.63
C ARG A 246 1.70 27.79 10.79
N ALA A 247 2.05 28.33 9.62
CA ALA A 247 3.08 27.79 8.75
C ALA A 247 4.46 27.68 9.43
N ASP A 248 4.75 28.57 10.37
CA ASP A 248 5.99 28.63 11.15
C ASP A 248 6.14 27.50 12.18
N VAL A 249 5.05 26.83 12.58
CA VAL A 249 5.14 25.62 13.43
C VAL A 249 5.67 24.46 12.59
N ARG A 250 6.88 24.00 12.92
CA ARG A 250 7.60 22.90 12.28
C ARG A 250 7.10 21.54 12.79
N SER A 251 6.95 21.42 14.11
CA SER A 251 6.50 20.20 14.78
C SER A 251 5.72 20.50 16.06
N VAL A 252 4.93 19.53 16.49
CA VAL A 252 4.32 19.46 17.83
C VAL A 252 4.43 18.03 18.33
N ASP A 253 4.90 17.87 19.56
CA ASP A 253 4.80 16.60 20.32
C ASP A 253 3.97 16.82 21.59
N VAL A 254 2.99 15.93 21.81
CA VAL A 254 2.09 15.93 22.98
C VAL A 254 2.22 14.57 23.66
N ASN A 255 3.27 14.44 24.47
CA ASN A 255 3.73 13.17 25.01
C ASN A 255 4.21 13.30 26.48
N PRO A 256 3.51 12.69 27.47
CA PRO A 256 2.29 11.90 27.33
C PRO A 256 1.03 12.78 27.31
N CYS A 257 0.04 12.33 26.54
CA CYS A 257 -1.36 12.69 26.69
C CYS A 257 -2.03 11.63 27.58
N ILE A 258 -2.31 11.95 28.84
CA ILE A 258 -2.86 11.00 29.82
C ILE A 258 -4.39 10.95 29.66
N VAL A 259 -4.97 9.75 29.73
CA VAL A 259 -6.43 9.58 29.78
C VAL A 259 -6.93 9.73 31.22
N VAL A 260 -7.85 10.67 31.46
CA VAL A 260 -8.51 10.92 32.75
C VAL A 260 -10.03 10.83 32.54
N ASP A 261 -10.71 9.96 33.29
CA ASP A 261 -12.15 9.68 33.14
C ASP A 261 -12.60 9.42 31.68
N GLY A 262 -11.70 8.80 30.90
CA GLY A 262 -11.90 8.50 29.48
C GLY A 262 -11.46 9.60 28.51
N ARG A 263 -11.09 10.80 29.00
CA ARG A 263 -10.75 11.96 28.15
C ARG A 263 -9.25 12.23 28.07
N PRO A 264 -8.72 12.63 26.88
CA PRO A 264 -7.32 12.97 26.71
C PRO A 264 -6.97 14.30 27.41
N LEU A 265 -5.82 14.35 28.08
CA LEU A 265 -5.25 15.54 28.71
C LEU A 265 -3.73 15.57 28.51
N ALA A 266 -3.22 16.58 27.79
CA ALA A 266 -1.79 16.80 27.64
C ALA A 266 -1.15 17.24 28.96
N VAL A 267 -0.09 16.54 29.40
CA VAL A 267 0.66 16.86 30.63
C VAL A 267 2.13 17.20 30.39
N ASP A 268 2.56 17.10 29.13
CA ASP A 268 3.74 17.75 28.58
C ASP A 268 3.41 18.13 27.13
N ALA A 269 4.09 19.14 26.59
CA ALA A 269 3.89 19.64 25.24
C ALA A 269 5.16 20.35 24.75
N LEU A 270 5.58 20.01 23.53
CA LEU A 270 6.71 20.63 22.85
C LEU A 270 6.24 21.17 21.49
N VAL A 271 6.53 22.44 21.22
CA VAL A 271 6.28 23.06 19.91
C VAL A 271 7.60 23.61 19.36
N GLU A 272 8.00 23.14 18.18
CA GLU A 272 9.14 23.69 17.46
C GLU A 272 8.66 24.66 16.38
N LEU A 273 9.26 25.85 16.34
CA LEU A 273 9.11 26.81 15.26
C LEU A 273 10.31 26.74 14.31
N ALA A 274 10.07 26.98 13.02
CA ALA A 274 11.14 27.23 12.06
C ALA A 274 11.99 28.45 12.50
N GLY A 275 13.28 28.43 12.15
CA GLY A 275 14.12 29.64 12.21
C GLY A 275 13.63 30.66 11.18
N SER A 276 14.04 31.92 11.28
CA SER A 276 13.53 32.98 10.39
C SER A 276 14.22 32.99 9.02
N GLU A 277 14.12 31.88 8.28
CA GLU A 277 14.24 31.89 6.82
C GLU A 277 12.85 32.12 6.23
N VAL A 278 12.72 33.15 5.38
CA VAL A 278 11.61 33.20 4.42
C VAL A 278 11.83 32.04 3.46
N VAL A 279 10.80 31.20 3.26
CA VAL A 279 10.89 30.05 2.35
C VAL A 279 10.73 30.53 0.91
N ASP A 280 11.69 31.31 0.43
CA ASP A 280 11.86 31.66 -0.99
C ASP A 280 12.45 30.45 -1.77
N GLY A 281 11.78 29.30 -1.63
CA GLY A 281 11.64 28.38 -2.76
C GLY A 281 10.71 28.99 -3.81
N PRO A 282 10.52 28.36 -4.99
CA PRO A 282 9.73 28.93 -6.09
C PRO A 282 8.22 28.95 -5.77
N ASP A 283 7.80 29.89 -4.94
CA ASP A 283 6.48 29.91 -4.30
C ASP A 283 5.44 30.74 -5.09
N GLU A 284 5.26 30.40 -6.37
CA GLU A 284 4.18 30.97 -7.19
C GLU A 284 2.80 30.34 -6.91
N ASN A 285 2.62 29.58 -5.81
CA ASN A 285 1.35 28.88 -5.54
C ASN A 285 0.90 28.74 -4.07
N THR A 286 1.38 29.56 -3.13
CA THR A 286 0.77 29.71 -1.78
C THR A 286 -0.34 30.77 -1.72
N GLY A 287 -0.93 31.11 -2.87
CA GLY A 287 -2.03 32.07 -3.02
C GLY A 287 -3.37 31.61 -2.42
N ALA A 288 -3.44 31.56 -1.09
CA ALA A 288 -4.55 31.04 -0.28
C ALA A 288 -4.83 29.54 -0.46
N VAL A 289 -5.68 28.97 0.41
CA VAL A 289 -6.26 27.64 0.19
C VAL A 289 -7.39 27.78 -0.83
N PRO A 290 -7.29 27.23 -2.06
CA PRO A 290 -8.36 27.31 -3.03
C PRO A 290 -9.40 26.26 -2.67
N THR A 291 -10.50 26.67 -2.04
CA THR A 291 -11.66 25.80 -1.86
C THR A 291 -12.31 25.52 -3.22
N GLY A 292 -11.87 24.44 -3.88
CA GLY A 292 -12.47 23.96 -5.13
C GLY A 292 -11.91 24.57 -6.42
N ALA A 293 -10.65 25.01 -6.46
CA ALA A 293 -9.98 25.14 -7.76
C ALA A 293 -9.66 23.73 -8.28
N PRO A 294 -10.09 23.34 -9.50
CA PRO A 294 -9.77 22.02 -10.03
C PRO A 294 -8.26 21.91 -10.30
N SER A 295 -7.69 20.74 -10.03
CA SER A 295 -6.39 20.36 -10.56
C SER A 295 -6.39 20.54 -12.08
N ARG A 296 -5.25 20.96 -12.67
CA ARG A 296 -5.14 21.06 -14.13
C ARG A 296 -5.45 19.66 -14.70
N PRO A 297 -6.43 19.50 -15.60
CA PRO A 297 -6.86 18.19 -16.05
C PRO A 297 -5.68 17.42 -16.65
N GLY A 298 -5.65 16.11 -16.38
CA GLY A 298 -4.63 15.21 -16.90
C GLY A 298 -4.54 15.23 -18.43
N PRO A 299 -3.39 14.81 -19.00
CA PRO A 299 -3.22 14.70 -20.44
C PRO A 299 -4.25 13.73 -21.06
N ASP A 300 -4.67 13.99 -22.29
CA ASP A 300 -5.48 13.03 -23.06
C ASP A 300 -4.62 11.81 -23.43
N LEU A 301 -4.92 10.66 -22.82
CA LEU A 301 -4.23 9.40 -23.07
C LEU A 301 -4.92 8.52 -24.13
N THR A 302 -5.95 9.04 -24.82
CA THR A 302 -6.65 8.31 -25.89
C THR A 302 -5.68 7.90 -27.01
N ALA A 303 -4.74 8.76 -27.39
CA ALA A 303 -3.71 8.44 -28.38
C ALA A 303 -2.69 7.38 -27.91
N LEU A 304 -2.61 7.11 -26.59
CA LEU A 304 -1.73 6.10 -26.01
C LEU A 304 -2.42 4.74 -25.90
N PHE A 305 -3.68 4.72 -25.46
CA PHE A 305 -4.42 3.48 -25.19
C PHE A 305 -5.29 3.01 -26.36
N ASP A 306 -5.96 3.92 -27.07
CA ASP A 306 -6.89 3.58 -28.14
C ASP A 306 -6.53 4.29 -29.48
N PRO A 307 -5.26 4.16 -29.96
CA PRO A 307 -4.81 4.72 -31.23
C PRO A 307 -5.50 4.08 -32.44
N ARG A 308 -5.55 4.81 -33.57
CA ARG A 308 -5.98 4.27 -34.87
C ARG A 308 -4.85 3.52 -35.60
N GLY A 309 -3.60 3.76 -35.22
CA GLY A 309 -2.43 3.09 -35.76
C GLY A 309 -1.17 3.39 -34.95
N VAL A 310 -0.18 2.49 -35.05
CA VAL A 310 1.06 2.48 -34.27
C VAL A 310 2.26 2.37 -35.21
N VAL A 311 3.31 3.16 -34.95
CA VAL A 311 4.63 2.97 -35.57
C VAL A 311 5.64 2.42 -34.55
N VAL A 312 6.23 1.26 -34.83
CA VAL A 312 7.33 0.70 -34.02
C VAL A 312 8.66 1.29 -34.51
N VAL A 313 9.20 2.26 -33.76
CA VAL A 313 10.40 3.00 -34.13
C VAL A 313 11.65 2.24 -33.64
N GLY A 314 12.53 1.87 -34.56
CA GLY A 314 13.66 0.98 -34.25
C GLY A 314 13.26 -0.50 -34.18
N ALA A 315 12.33 -0.92 -35.04
CA ALA A 315 12.04 -2.33 -35.27
C ALA A 315 13.30 -3.07 -35.76
N SER A 316 13.38 -4.38 -35.52
CA SER A 316 14.54 -5.19 -35.93
C SER A 316 14.13 -6.58 -36.37
N SER A 317 14.90 -7.18 -37.28
CA SER A 317 14.71 -8.55 -37.77
C SER A 317 15.18 -9.62 -36.78
N HIS A 318 15.91 -9.26 -35.72
CA HIS A 318 16.44 -10.21 -34.74
C HIS A 318 15.45 -10.43 -33.57
N PRO A 319 14.97 -11.67 -33.33
CA PRO A 319 13.94 -11.94 -32.32
C PRO A 319 14.25 -11.56 -30.87
N GLY A 320 15.53 -11.39 -30.51
CA GLY A 320 15.97 -11.03 -29.15
C GLY A 320 16.03 -9.51 -28.88
N LYS A 321 15.65 -8.65 -29.83
CA LYS A 321 15.63 -7.19 -29.63
C LYS A 321 14.21 -6.68 -29.39
N PHE A 322 14.07 -5.73 -28.47
CA PHE A 322 12.77 -5.15 -28.10
C PHE A 322 11.94 -4.61 -29.27
N GLY A 323 12.57 -4.04 -30.31
CA GLY A 323 11.90 -3.61 -31.54
C GLY A 323 11.29 -4.75 -32.37
N PHE A 324 11.81 -5.98 -32.29
CA PHE A 324 11.13 -7.16 -32.83
C PHE A 324 9.96 -7.56 -31.91
N VAL A 325 10.20 -7.64 -30.60
CA VAL A 325 9.23 -8.16 -29.63
C VAL A 325 7.97 -7.28 -29.57
N ALA A 326 8.11 -5.96 -29.58
CA ALA A 326 6.97 -5.04 -29.62
C ALA A 326 6.13 -5.19 -30.89
N LEU A 327 6.77 -5.28 -32.07
CA LEU A 327 6.08 -5.51 -33.35
C LEU A 327 5.41 -6.88 -33.40
N HIS A 328 6.09 -7.92 -32.90
CA HIS A 328 5.55 -9.27 -32.75
C HIS A 328 4.30 -9.28 -31.87
N ASN A 329 4.37 -8.70 -30.68
CA ASN A 329 3.27 -8.74 -29.71
C ASN A 329 2.04 -7.97 -30.18
N LEU A 330 2.26 -6.83 -30.86
CA LEU A 330 1.22 -6.03 -31.49
C LEU A 330 0.46 -6.83 -32.58
N LEU A 331 1.20 -7.50 -33.47
CA LEU A 331 0.62 -8.32 -34.54
C LEU A 331 -0.03 -9.61 -34.01
N ALA A 332 0.65 -10.32 -33.11
CA ALA A 332 0.19 -11.59 -32.54
C ALA A 332 -1.06 -11.44 -31.64
N SER A 333 -1.28 -10.26 -31.07
CA SER A 333 -2.49 -9.95 -30.27
C SER A 333 -3.68 -9.50 -31.12
N GLY A 334 -3.53 -9.41 -32.45
CA GLY A 334 -4.61 -9.05 -33.36
C GLY A 334 -5.03 -7.58 -33.27
N TYR A 335 -4.07 -6.66 -33.06
CA TYR A 335 -4.33 -5.22 -33.06
C TYR A 335 -5.02 -4.78 -34.36
N ARG A 336 -6.03 -3.91 -34.22
CA ARG A 336 -7.01 -3.62 -35.29
C ARG A 336 -6.70 -2.37 -36.11
N GLY A 337 -5.79 -1.52 -35.63
CA GLY A 337 -5.36 -0.31 -36.32
C GLY A 337 -4.21 -0.57 -37.29
N GLU A 338 -3.74 0.48 -37.95
CA GLU A 338 -2.57 0.39 -38.84
C GLU A 338 -1.29 0.04 -38.05
N VAL A 339 -0.42 -0.78 -38.64
CA VAL A 339 0.87 -1.15 -38.07
C VAL A 339 1.99 -0.77 -39.04
N HIS A 340 2.81 0.19 -38.62
CA HIS A 340 4.00 0.65 -39.32
C HIS A 340 5.26 0.36 -38.51
N ALA A 341 6.42 0.37 -39.14
CA ALA A 341 7.69 0.11 -38.47
C ALA A 341 8.86 0.86 -39.13
N THR A 342 9.82 1.33 -38.34
CA THR A 342 11.05 1.92 -38.87
C THR A 342 12.25 1.01 -38.63
N ASN A 343 13.10 0.87 -39.64
CA ASN A 343 14.38 0.17 -39.55
C ASN A 343 15.42 0.86 -40.46
N ARG A 344 16.60 1.17 -39.91
CA ARG A 344 17.69 1.80 -40.66
C ARG A 344 18.25 0.93 -41.78
N ASP A 345 18.16 -0.40 -41.61
CA ASP A 345 18.58 -1.37 -42.63
C ASP A 345 17.46 -1.69 -43.64
N GLY A 346 16.26 -1.13 -43.45
CA GLY A 346 15.08 -1.36 -44.27
C GLY A 346 14.56 -2.80 -44.26
N GLY A 347 13.88 -3.16 -45.35
CA GLY A 347 13.33 -4.51 -45.57
C GLY A 347 11.92 -4.71 -44.99
N THR A 348 11.60 -5.97 -44.67
CA THR A 348 10.27 -6.39 -44.21
C THR A 348 10.42 -7.27 -42.97
N ILE A 349 9.71 -6.94 -41.90
CA ILE A 349 9.77 -7.62 -40.60
C ILE A 349 8.37 -8.10 -40.25
N LEU A 350 8.20 -9.42 -40.05
CA LEU A 350 6.92 -10.04 -39.70
C LEU A 350 5.76 -9.70 -40.67
N GLY A 351 6.09 -9.44 -41.94
CA GLY A 351 5.15 -9.03 -43.00
C GLY A 351 4.97 -7.52 -43.15
N VAL A 352 5.42 -6.71 -42.18
CA VAL A 352 5.35 -5.24 -42.22
C VAL A 352 6.57 -4.69 -42.96
N ALA A 353 6.35 -3.90 -44.01
CA ALA A 353 7.41 -3.17 -44.70
C ALA A 353 7.94 -2.03 -43.82
N THR A 354 9.26 -1.82 -43.82
CA THR A 354 9.90 -0.82 -42.94
C THR A 354 10.43 0.38 -43.70
N VAL A 355 10.29 1.56 -43.10
CA VAL A 355 10.84 2.83 -43.58
C VAL A 355 12.07 3.25 -42.77
N ALA A 356 12.89 4.18 -43.27
CA ALA A 356 14.14 4.57 -42.60
C ALA A 356 13.89 5.47 -41.36
N SER A 357 12.98 6.43 -41.48
CA SER A 357 12.57 7.36 -40.42
C SER A 357 11.04 7.43 -40.28
N VAL A 358 10.54 8.17 -39.27
CA VAL A 358 9.10 8.40 -39.09
C VAL A 358 8.57 9.39 -40.14
N ASP A 359 9.38 10.31 -40.64
CA ASP A 359 8.99 11.24 -41.71
C ASP A 359 8.67 10.51 -43.03
N ASP A 360 9.36 9.39 -43.31
CA ASP A 360 9.24 8.56 -44.50
C ASP A 360 7.96 7.70 -44.57
N LEU A 361 7.08 7.75 -43.56
CA LEU A 361 5.81 7.01 -43.56
C LEU A 361 4.93 7.41 -44.77
N PRO A 362 4.06 6.53 -45.29
CA PRO A 362 3.10 6.88 -46.35
C PRO A 362 2.31 8.15 -46.00
N ALA A 363 2.03 9.01 -46.98
CA ALA A 363 1.40 10.32 -46.72
C ALA A 363 -0.05 10.22 -46.19
N ASP A 364 -0.67 9.06 -46.41
CA ASP A 364 -2.01 8.64 -46.00
C ASP A 364 -2.02 7.77 -44.72
N ALA A 365 -0.86 7.39 -44.17
CA ALA A 365 -0.75 6.54 -42.99
C ALA A 365 -1.39 7.17 -41.74
N VAL A 366 -2.30 6.43 -41.08
CA VAL A 366 -3.03 6.88 -39.90
C VAL A 366 -2.37 6.36 -38.63
N VAL A 367 -1.47 7.17 -38.04
CA VAL A 367 -0.73 6.82 -36.82
C VAL A 367 -1.00 7.84 -35.71
N ASP A 368 -1.36 7.35 -34.52
CA ASP A 368 -1.53 8.19 -33.31
C ASP A 368 -0.42 7.96 -32.27
N LEU A 369 0.19 6.76 -32.27
CA LEU A 369 1.19 6.32 -31.29
C LEU A 369 2.52 5.90 -31.96
N ALA A 370 3.63 6.43 -31.46
CA ALA A 370 4.97 5.87 -31.70
C ALA A 370 5.41 4.97 -30.53
N PHE A 371 5.87 3.76 -30.81
CA PHE A 371 6.49 2.87 -29.84
C PHE A 371 8.01 2.87 -30.05
N VAL A 372 8.75 3.49 -29.14
CA VAL A 372 10.15 3.90 -29.36
C VAL A 372 11.13 2.93 -28.69
N CYS A 373 11.85 2.16 -29.51
CA CYS A 373 12.86 1.18 -29.11
C CYS A 373 14.31 1.62 -29.43
N THR A 374 14.52 2.89 -29.79
CA THR A 374 15.84 3.46 -30.12
C THR A 374 16.67 3.82 -28.87
N PRO A 375 17.99 4.00 -28.98
CA PRO A 375 18.82 4.51 -27.87
C PRO A 375 18.40 5.94 -27.47
N ALA A 376 18.48 6.27 -26.17
CA ALA A 376 18.00 7.54 -25.60
C ALA A 376 18.41 8.81 -26.38
N ALA A 377 19.66 8.86 -26.88
CA ALA A 377 20.18 10.00 -27.64
C ALA A 377 19.51 10.24 -29.01
N ALA A 378 18.80 9.26 -29.57
CA ALA A 378 18.03 9.41 -30.82
C ALA A 378 16.58 9.85 -30.59
N ASN A 379 16.06 9.66 -29.37
CA ASN A 379 14.65 9.87 -29.07
C ASN A 379 14.15 11.31 -29.26
N PRO A 380 14.93 12.38 -29.03
CA PRO A 380 14.49 13.76 -29.33
C PRO A 380 14.11 13.97 -30.81
N GLU A 381 14.90 13.46 -31.76
CA GLU A 381 14.57 13.56 -33.19
C GLU A 381 13.37 12.67 -33.56
N VAL A 382 13.20 11.53 -32.88
CA VAL A 382 11.99 10.70 -33.03
C VAL A 382 10.75 11.48 -32.60
N LEU A 383 10.78 12.20 -31.48
CA LEU A 383 9.66 13.06 -31.07
C LEU A 383 9.41 14.20 -32.07
N ALA A 384 10.46 14.85 -32.57
CA ALA A 384 10.34 15.88 -33.60
C ALA A 384 9.68 15.34 -34.88
N ALA A 385 10.09 14.16 -35.35
CA ALA A 385 9.47 13.47 -36.49
C ALA A 385 8.02 13.07 -36.22
N CYS A 386 7.70 12.59 -35.01
CA CYS A 386 6.33 12.29 -34.60
C CYS A 386 5.43 13.54 -34.70
N ALA A 387 5.90 14.68 -34.18
CA ALA A 387 5.18 15.95 -34.25
C ALA A 387 5.00 16.44 -35.69
N ARG A 388 6.04 16.37 -36.53
CA ARG A 388 5.95 16.68 -37.98
C ARG A 388 4.93 15.82 -38.71
N ARG A 389 4.68 14.59 -38.25
CA ARG A 389 3.70 13.64 -38.80
C ARG A 389 2.33 13.68 -38.09
N GLY A 390 2.13 14.53 -37.07
CA GLY A 390 0.87 14.62 -36.33
C GLY A 390 0.60 13.46 -35.36
N ILE A 391 1.62 12.66 -35.04
CA ILE A 391 1.55 11.56 -34.07
C ILE A 391 1.52 12.18 -32.66
N ARG A 392 0.46 11.89 -31.89
CA ARG A 392 0.13 12.62 -30.64
C ARG A 392 0.69 11.98 -29.38
N ALA A 393 1.07 10.70 -29.42
CA ALA A 393 1.67 10.01 -28.29
C ALA A 393 2.95 9.26 -28.69
N ALA A 394 3.90 9.17 -27.77
CA ALA A 394 5.10 8.37 -27.88
C ALA A 394 5.33 7.59 -26.58
N PHE A 395 5.39 6.27 -26.66
CA PHE A 395 5.86 5.42 -25.57
C PHE A 395 7.35 5.17 -25.73
N VAL A 396 8.15 5.54 -24.73
CA VAL A 396 9.61 5.41 -24.76
C VAL A 396 10.05 4.23 -23.90
N ALA A 397 10.37 3.11 -24.56
CA ALA A 397 10.88 1.90 -23.91
C ALA A 397 12.38 1.99 -23.55
N SER A 398 13.07 3.04 -24.02
CA SER A 398 14.50 3.24 -23.84
C SER A 398 14.88 3.56 -22.39
N ALA A 399 15.90 2.87 -21.87
CA ALA A 399 16.66 3.28 -20.69
C ALA A 399 17.84 4.21 -21.07
N GLY A 400 18.52 4.75 -20.07
CA GLY A 400 19.59 5.75 -20.16
C GLY A 400 19.20 7.13 -19.61
N TYR A 401 18.18 7.20 -18.75
CA TYR A 401 17.58 8.45 -18.26
C TYR A 401 17.88 8.67 -16.75
N ALA A 402 16.94 9.12 -15.92
CA ALA A 402 17.23 9.48 -14.52
C ALA A 402 17.89 8.36 -13.70
N GLU A 403 17.62 7.09 -14.02
CA GLU A 403 18.24 5.90 -13.44
C GLU A 403 19.74 5.75 -13.78
N ALA A 404 20.22 6.45 -14.80
CA ALA A 404 21.64 6.52 -15.18
C ALA A 404 22.41 7.70 -14.52
N GLY A 405 21.77 8.43 -13.59
CA GLY A 405 22.37 9.53 -12.85
C GLY A 405 22.20 10.91 -13.52
N GLU A 406 22.97 11.91 -13.06
CA GLU A 406 22.76 13.34 -13.36
C GLU A 406 22.66 13.68 -14.85
N ALA A 407 23.54 13.13 -15.70
CA ALA A 407 23.49 13.35 -17.14
C ALA A 407 22.23 12.75 -17.79
N GLY A 408 21.75 11.61 -17.28
CA GLY A 408 20.52 10.97 -17.73
C GLY A 408 19.26 11.66 -17.19
N ARG A 409 19.33 12.24 -15.98
CA ARG A 409 18.30 13.15 -15.43
C ARG A 409 18.12 14.36 -16.35
N ALA A 410 19.21 15.06 -16.69
CA ALA A 410 19.17 16.19 -17.62
C ALA A 410 18.64 15.80 -19.03
N ALA A 411 19.03 14.63 -19.54
CA ALA A 411 18.49 14.09 -20.79
C ALA A 411 17.00 13.75 -20.71
N GLN A 412 16.50 13.33 -19.55
CA GLN A 412 15.08 13.08 -19.30
C GLN A 412 14.31 14.40 -19.27
N ASP A 413 14.82 15.39 -18.56
CA ASP A 413 14.15 16.69 -18.38
C ASP A 413 14.04 17.45 -19.71
N ALA A 414 15.08 17.36 -20.55
CA ALA A 414 15.05 17.83 -21.94
C ALA A 414 14.03 17.07 -22.81
N LEU A 415 13.88 15.75 -22.64
CA LEU A 415 12.88 14.95 -23.37
C LEU A 415 11.44 15.33 -22.97
N VAL A 416 11.20 15.55 -21.68
CA VAL A 416 9.90 15.98 -21.14
C VAL A 416 9.54 17.37 -21.66
N ALA A 417 10.49 18.32 -21.60
CA ALA A 417 10.30 19.68 -22.12
C ALA A 417 9.99 19.69 -23.63
N LEU A 418 10.73 18.91 -24.42
CA LEU A 418 10.51 18.79 -25.86
C LEU A 418 9.15 18.14 -26.19
N GLY A 419 8.73 17.12 -25.44
CA GLY A 419 7.39 16.53 -25.59
C GLY A 419 6.28 17.55 -25.36
N ALA A 420 6.42 18.39 -24.31
CA ALA A 420 5.48 19.46 -24.01
C ALA A 420 5.49 20.58 -25.07
N GLU A 421 6.65 20.99 -25.57
CA GLU A 421 6.80 21.98 -26.66
C GLU A 421 6.12 21.51 -27.96
N LEU A 422 6.32 20.23 -28.31
CA LEU A 422 5.79 19.63 -29.54
C LEU A 422 4.31 19.19 -29.43
N GLY A 423 3.71 19.23 -28.23
CA GLY A 423 2.36 18.72 -28.00
C GLY A 423 2.24 17.18 -28.09
N VAL A 424 3.33 16.45 -27.87
CA VAL A 424 3.38 14.97 -27.93
C VAL A 424 3.41 14.41 -26.51
N VAL A 425 2.43 13.56 -26.18
CA VAL A 425 2.36 12.88 -24.87
C VAL A 425 3.48 11.82 -24.78
N VAL A 426 4.43 12.01 -23.88
CA VAL A 426 5.56 11.08 -23.65
C VAL A 426 5.27 10.15 -22.47
N ALA A 427 5.02 8.89 -22.76
CA ALA A 427 4.90 7.83 -21.74
C ALA A 427 6.25 7.12 -21.54
N GLY A 428 6.58 6.79 -20.29
CA GLY A 428 7.93 6.35 -19.90
C GLY A 428 8.78 7.52 -19.38
N PRO A 429 10.09 7.58 -19.69
CA PRO A 429 10.89 6.57 -20.39
C PRO A 429 11.13 5.31 -19.52
N ASN A 430 11.96 4.37 -19.99
CA ASN A 430 12.37 3.18 -19.24
C ASN A 430 11.18 2.27 -18.81
N GLY A 431 10.18 2.13 -19.68
CA GLY A 431 8.98 1.31 -19.44
C GLY A 431 8.85 0.09 -20.37
N GLN A 432 8.09 -0.92 -19.95
CA GLN A 432 7.85 -2.14 -20.74
C GLN A 432 6.90 -1.94 -21.93
N GLY A 433 5.87 -1.10 -21.79
CA GLY A 433 4.89 -0.85 -22.84
C GLY A 433 3.47 -0.52 -22.37
N VAL A 434 2.54 -0.59 -23.32
CA VAL A 434 1.11 -0.27 -23.18
C VAL A 434 0.25 -1.40 -23.76
N VAL A 435 -0.87 -1.69 -23.08
CA VAL A 435 -1.91 -2.63 -23.49
C VAL A 435 -3.27 -1.95 -23.41
N SER A 436 -4.13 -2.16 -24.41
CA SER A 436 -5.57 -1.87 -24.36
C SER A 436 -6.31 -3.06 -24.97
N THR A 437 -7.03 -3.83 -24.15
CA THR A 437 -7.75 -5.00 -24.65
C THR A 437 -8.97 -4.66 -25.51
N PRO A 438 -9.71 -3.53 -25.31
CA PRO A 438 -10.72 -3.07 -26.26
C PRO A 438 -10.17 -2.82 -27.68
N ALA A 439 -9.00 -2.18 -27.79
CA ALA A 439 -8.31 -1.95 -29.07
C ALA A 439 -7.58 -3.20 -29.61
N SER A 440 -7.48 -4.27 -28.81
CA SER A 440 -6.57 -5.41 -29.06
C SER A 440 -5.09 -4.99 -29.18
N LEU A 441 -4.73 -3.87 -28.54
CA LEU A 441 -3.40 -3.26 -28.52
C LEU A 441 -2.50 -3.98 -27.50
N CYS A 442 -1.32 -4.40 -27.95
CA CYS A 442 -0.30 -5.05 -27.11
C CYS A 442 1.10 -4.55 -27.49
N ALA A 443 1.31 -3.24 -27.36
CA ALA A 443 2.56 -2.58 -27.70
C ALA A 443 3.52 -2.69 -26.50
N GLN A 444 4.20 -3.82 -26.35
CA GLN A 444 5.11 -4.08 -25.22
C GLN A 444 6.29 -5.00 -25.56
N ILE A 445 7.41 -4.78 -24.88
CA ILE A 445 8.70 -5.47 -25.09
C ILE A 445 8.81 -6.83 -24.38
N VAL A 446 7.75 -7.26 -23.70
CA VAL A 446 7.63 -8.54 -22.95
C VAL A 446 6.21 -9.11 -23.14
N ALA A 447 5.97 -10.34 -22.69
CA ALA A 447 4.68 -11.04 -22.69
C ALA A 447 4.19 -11.23 -21.23
N PRO A 448 2.89 -11.53 -20.96
CA PRO A 448 1.81 -11.90 -21.89
C PRO A 448 0.91 -10.74 -22.31
N ALA A 449 0.03 -11.00 -23.29
CA ALA A 449 -1.21 -10.25 -23.45
C ALA A 449 -2.26 -10.80 -22.45
N PRO A 450 -2.90 -9.96 -21.62
CA PRO A 450 -3.94 -10.41 -20.68
C PRO A 450 -5.29 -10.63 -21.40
N PRO A 451 -6.20 -11.45 -20.84
CA PRO A 451 -7.57 -11.51 -21.30
C PRO A 451 -8.29 -10.16 -21.07
N PRO A 452 -9.33 -9.84 -21.85
CA PRO A 452 -10.12 -8.62 -21.66
C PRO A 452 -10.94 -8.68 -20.37
N GLY A 453 -11.01 -7.57 -19.65
CA GLY A 453 -11.79 -7.40 -18.43
C GLY A 453 -11.68 -5.96 -17.92
N PRO A 454 -12.10 -5.65 -16.68
CA PRO A 454 -12.36 -4.27 -16.28
C PRO A 454 -11.33 -3.68 -15.29
N ILE A 455 -10.18 -4.34 -15.10
CA ILE A 455 -9.08 -3.86 -14.25
C ILE A 455 -8.11 -3.01 -15.07
N ALA A 456 -7.89 -1.76 -14.69
CA ALA A 456 -6.85 -0.91 -15.27
C ALA A 456 -5.56 -0.96 -14.44
N ILE A 457 -4.39 -0.98 -15.09
CA ILE A 457 -3.08 -1.15 -14.41
C ILE A 457 -2.13 0.00 -14.75
N ALA A 458 -1.57 0.67 -13.74
CA ALA A 458 -0.47 1.62 -13.91
C ALA A 458 0.67 1.32 -12.93
N SER A 459 1.88 1.07 -13.44
CA SER A 459 3.04 0.69 -12.62
C SER A 459 4.31 1.34 -13.11
N GLN A 460 5.11 1.91 -12.20
CA GLN A 460 6.48 2.36 -12.51
C GLN A 460 7.40 1.18 -12.91
N SER A 461 7.10 -0.05 -12.49
CA SER A 461 7.88 -1.25 -12.81
C SER A 461 7.16 -2.17 -13.82
N GLY A 462 7.79 -2.43 -14.97
CA GLY A 462 7.29 -3.37 -15.97
C GLY A 462 7.11 -4.80 -15.44
N ASN A 463 8.00 -5.24 -14.55
CA ASN A 463 7.91 -6.57 -13.93
C ASN A 463 6.60 -6.75 -13.15
N PHE A 464 6.10 -5.71 -12.44
CA PHE A 464 4.81 -5.82 -11.77
C PHE A 464 3.62 -5.77 -12.74
N VAL A 465 3.71 -5.03 -13.86
CA VAL A 465 2.69 -5.14 -14.94
C VAL A 465 2.65 -6.57 -15.47
N SER A 466 3.81 -7.16 -15.78
CA SER A 466 3.91 -8.55 -16.22
C SER A 466 3.33 -9.53 -15.20
N SER A 467 3.63 -9.38 -13.91
CA SER A 467 3.06 -10.25 -12.86
C SER A 467 1.53 -10.13 -12.75
N PHE A 468 0.99 -8.90 -12.78
CA PHE A 468 -0.47 -8.69 -12.77
C PHE A 468 -1.15 -9.26 -14.03
N MET A 469 -0.53 -9.13 -15.22
CA MET A 469 -1.07 -9.74 -16.45
C MET A 469 -0.94 -11.27 -16.46
N ASN A 470 0.10 -11.84 -15.87
CA ASN A 470 0.22 -13.30 -15.66
C ASN A 470 -0.89 -13.81 -14.72
N LEU A 471 -1.20 -13.07 -13.65
CA LEU A 471 -2.33 -13.40 -12.76
C LEU A 471 -3.68 -13.26 -13.47
N ALA A 472 -3.85 -12.27 -14.36
CA ALA A 472 -5.03 -12.14 -15.22
C ALA A 472 -5.20 -13.34 -16.16
N VAL A 473 -4.13 -13.81 -16.81
CA VAL A 473 -4.14 -15.02 -17.63
C VAL A 473 -4.48 -16.27 -16.80
N ALA A 474 -3.86 -16.42 -15.62
CA ALA A 474 -4.07 -17.61 -14.77
C ALA A 474 -5.46 -17.68 -14.13
N THR A 475 -6.04 -16.53 -13.76
CA THR A 475 -7.34 -16.45 -13.07
C THR A 475 -8.52 -16.17 -13.99
N GLY A 476 -8.28 -15.74 -15.22
CA GLY A 476 -9.31 -15.39 -16.21
C GLY A 476 -10.02 -14.04 -15.96
N VAL A 477 -9.73 -13.36 -14.85
CA VAL A 477 -10.25 -12.00 -14.60
C VAL A 477 -9.37 -11.01 -15.36
N GLY A 478 -9.93 -10.37 -16.37
CA GLY A 478 -9.15 -9.63 -17.36
C GLY A 478 -8.84 -8.16 -17.03
N VAL A 479 -8.02 -7.60 -17.92
CA VAL A 479 -7.47 -6.23 -17.84
C VAL A 479 -8.09 -5.37 -18.95
N SER A 480 -8.43 -4.12 -18.64
CA SER A 480 -8.96 -3.14 -19.60
C SER A 480 -7.81 -2.43 -20.31
N ARG A 481 -6.95 -1.77 -19.52
CA ARG A 481 -5.71 -1.09 -19.91
C ARG A 481 -4.57 -1.53 -19.01
N ALA A 482 -3.35 -1.55 -19.53
CA ALA A 482 -2.14 -1.62 -18.71
C ALA A 482 -1.04 -0.70 -19.25
N VAL A 483 -0.30 -0.06 -18.35
CA VAL A 483 0.88 0.75 -18.69
C VAL A 483 2.01 0.51 -17.71
N SER A 484 3.19 0.28 -18.25
CA SER A 484 4.45 0.42 -17.52
C SER A 484 4.94 1.85 -17.67
N ALA A 485 4.66 2.68 -16.68
CA ALA A 485 5.00 4.10 -16.66
C ALA A 485 6.52 4.35 -16.61
N GLY A 486 7.32 3.34 -16.23
CA GLY A 486 8.77 3.45 -16.10
C GLY A 486 9.15 4.53 -15.10
N ASN A 487 10.01 5.45 -15.51
CA ASN A 487 10.40 6.62 -14.73
C ASN A 487 9.25 7.62 -14.52
N ALA A 488 8.12 7.48 -15.25
CA ALA A 488 6.91 8.29 -15.14
C ALA A 488 7.17 9.80 -15.29
N ALA A 489 7.99 10.19 -16.27
CA ALA A 489 8.66 11.49 -16.28
C ALA A 489 7.80 12.67 -16.78
N ALA A 490 6.93 12.45 -17.77
CA ALA A 490 5.96 13.45 -18.24
C ALA A 490 4.50 13.09 -17.89
N VAL A 491 4.22 11.81 -17.64
CA VAL A 491 2.89 11.30 -17.28
C VAL A 491 3.06 10.41 -16.05
N GLY A 492 2.54 10.89 -14.91
CA GLY A 492 2.65 10.24 -13.60
C GLY A 492 1.59 9.17 -13.37
N VAL A 493 1.74 8.39 -12.29
CA VAL A 493 0.74 7.37 -11.91
C VAL A 493 -0.64 7.99 -11.67
N ALA A 494 -0.72 9.21 -11.12
CA ALA A 494 -1.97 9.93 -10.92
C ALA A 494 -2.69 10.28 -12.25
N ASP A 495 -1.96 10.59 -13.32
CA ASP A 495 -2.52 10.91 -14.63
C ASP A 495 -3.21 9.70 -15.27
N TYR A 496 -2.57 8.52 -15.19
CA TYR A 496 -3.20 7.28 -15.61
C TYR A 496 -4.43 6.94 -14.76
N LEU A 497 -4.35 7.11 -13.43
CA LEU A 497 -5.46 6.85 -12.51
C LEU A 497 -6.67 7.77 -12.74
N GLU A 498 -6.45 9.05 -13.06
CA GLU A 498 -7.53 9.96 -13.46
C GLU A 498 -8.17 9.55 -14.77
N TRP A 499 -7.37 9.27 -15.81
CA TRP A 499 -7.90 8.87 -17.12
C TRP A 499 -8.65 7.53 -17.05
N PHE A 500 -8.17 6.56 -16.25
CA PHE A 500 -8.88 5.30 -16.01
C PHE A 500 -10.23 5.48 -15.30
N ALA A 501 -10.42 6.56 -14.52
CA ALA A 501 -11.69 6.83 -13.84
C ALA A 501 -12.78 7.43 -14.76
N ASP A 502 -12.41 7.81 -15.99
CA ASP A 502 -13.32 8.25 -17.05
C ASP A 502 -13.42 7.26 -18.23
N ASP A 503 -12.59 6.21 -18.24
CA ASP A 503 -12.63 5.13 -19.25
C ASP A 503 -13.82 4.17 -19.01
N PRO A 504 -14.80 4.06 -19.93
CA PRO A 504 -15.98 3.23 -19.75
C PRO A 504 -15.70 1.71 -19.75
N HIS A 505 -14.48 1.28 -20.04
CA HIS A 505 -14.06 -0.11 -19.94
C HIS A 505 -13.40 -0.46 -18.59
N SER A 506 -13.15 0.52 -17.72
CA SER A 506 -12.48 0.34 -16.43
C SER A 506 -13.44 0.52 -15.26
N THR A 507 -13.35 -0.36 -14.26
CA THR A 507 -14.18 -0.29 -13.04
C THR A 507 -13.39 -0.37 -11.75
N VAL A 508 -12.10 -0.71 -11.84
CA VAL A 508 -11.14 -0.78 -10.74
C VAL A 508 -9.76 -0.45 -11.30
N ALA A 509 -8.97 0.36 -10.59
CA ALA A 509 -7.56 0.57 -10.91
C ALA A 509 -6.61 -0.14 -9.93
N LEU A 510 -5.49 -0.60 -10.46
CA LEU A 510 -4.40 -1.28 -9.76
C LEU A 510 -3.10 -0.53 -10.03
N ALA A 511 -2.61 0.17 -9.00
CA ALA A 511 -1.40 0.99 -9.06
C ALA A 511 -0.21 0.30 -8.39
N TYR A 512 0.99 0.48 -8.96
CA TYR A 512 2.25 0.24 -8.27
C TYR A 512 3.13 1.49 -8.29
N VAL A 513 3.58 1.91 -7.11
CA VAL A 513 4.32 3.16 -6.86
C VAL A 513 5.59 2.86 -6.06
N GLU A 514 6.76 3.24 -6.56
CA GLU A 514 8.02 3.25 -5.81
C GLU A 514 8.25 4.61 -5.14
N GLY A 515 8.15 5.69 -5.93
CA GLY A 515 8.34 7.07 -5.47
C GLY A 515 7.44 8.05 -6.21
N LEU A 516 7.17 9.17 -5.55
CA LEU A 516 6.34 10.27 -6.05
C LEU A 516 7.19 11.50 -6.31
N GLY A 517 6.83 12.29 -7.34
CA GLY A 517 7.43 13.61 -7.57
C GLY A 517 6.81 14.66 -6.64
N ASP A 518 5.48 14.81 -6.72
CA ASP A 518 4.66 15.60 -5.79
C ASP A 518 3.71 14.65 -5.04
N GLY A 519 3.91 14.54 -3.72
CA GLY A 519 3.08 13.68 -2.86
C GLY A 519 1.71 14.30 -2.56
N ARG A 520 1.63 15.62 -2.40
CA ARG A 520 0.39 16.34 -2.12
C ARG A 520 -0.55 16.30 -3.33
N ALA A 521 -0.06 16.65 -4.51
CA ALA A 521 -0.84 16.53 -5.74
C ALA A 521 -1.24 15.07 -6.02
N PHE A 522 -0.39 14.08 -5.71
CA PHE A 522 -0.79 12.67 -5.79
C PHE A 522 -1.93 12.33 -4.81
N ALA A 523 -1.88 12.80 -3.56
CA ALA A 523 -2.91 12.56 -2.54
C ALA A 523 -4.27 13.18 -2.92
N ASP A 524 -4.27 14.44 -3.35
CA ASP A 524 -5.49 15.17 -3.74
C ASP A 524 -6.15 14.52 -4.98
N ARG A 525 -5.34 14.18 -6.00
CA ARG A 525 -5.82 13.48 -7.21
C ARG A 525 -6.32 12.06 -6.89
N LEU A 526 -5.63 11.33 -6.01
CA LEU A 526 -6.07 10.00 -5.56
C LEU A 526 -7.44 10.07 -4.87
N ARG A 527 -7.70 11.07 -4.01
CA ARG A 527 -9.01 11.29 -3.35
C ARG A 527 -10.13 11.63 -4.34
N ALA A 528 -9.79 12.25 -5.48
CA ALA A 528 -10.74 12.52 -6.59
C ALA A 528 -10.98 11.30 -7.52
N VAL A 529 -10.02 10.38 -7.61
CA VAL A 529 -10.16 9.11 -8.35
C VAL A 529 -11.00 8.11 -7.54
N THR A 530 -10.64 7.87 -6.27
CA THR A 530 -11.29 6.86 -5.40
C THR A 530 -12.78 7.10 -5.23
N ALA A 531 -13.21 8.37 -5.17
CA ALA A 531 -14.61 8.75 -5.16
C ALA A 531 -15.39 8.13 -6.34
N ARG A 532 -14.80 8.13 -7.54
CA ARG A 532 -15.41 7.58 -8.76
C ARG A 532 -15.21 6.09 -8.92
N MET A 533 -13.98 5.59 -8.68
CA MET A 533 -13.55 4.23 -9.00
C MET A 533 -12.62 3.69 -7.89
N PRO A 534 -12.77 2.43 -7.41
CA PRO A 534 -11.83 1.84 -6.45
C PRO A 534 -10.40 1.81 -6.98
N VAL A 535 -9.45 2.14 -6.12
CA VAL A 535 -8.01 2.07 -6.42
C VAL A 535 -7.33 1.15 -5.41
N VAL A 536 -6.62 0.14 -5.91
CA VAL A 536 -5.69 -0.68 -5.15
C VAL A 536 -4.27 -0.19 -5.40
N VAL A 537 -3.45 -0.07 -4.35
CA VAL A 537 -2.08 0.44 -4.41
C VAL A 537 -1.12 -0.54 -3.74
N LEU A 538 -0.15 -1.03 -4.50
CA LEU A 538 1.05 -1.70 -3.98
C LEU A 538 2.19 -0.68 -3.90
N LYS A 539 2.71 -0.43 -2.70
CA LYS A 539 3.81 0.52 -2.47
C LYS A 539 5.15 -0.20 -2.43
N GLY A 540 6.06 0.16 -3.34
CA GLY A 540 7.47 -0.18 -3.25
C GLY A 540 8.16 0.61 -2.13
N GLY A 541 9.16 0.00 -1.48
CA GLY A 541 9.98 0.68 -0.49
C GLY A 541 9.29 1.01 0.84
N VAL A 542 8.51 0.09 1.41
CA VAL A 542 7.82 0.28 2.71
C VAL A 542 8.73 0.13 3.94
N THR A 543 9.88 -0.53 3.81
CA THR A 543 10.89 -0.68 4.88
C THR A 543 12.14 0.11 4.53
N SER A 544 12.99 0.48 5.50
CA SER A 544 14.23 1.22 5.21
C SER A 544 15.16 0.53 4.21
N SER A 545 15.20 -0.82 4.21
CA SER A 545 15.93 -1.60 3.21
C SER A 545 15.28 -1.55 1.82
N GLY A 546 13.95 -1.56 1.75
CA GLY A 546 13.21 -1.35 0.51
C GLY A 546 13.35 0.08 -0.03
N GLN A 547 13.33 1.10 0.84
CA GLN A 547 13.53 2.51 0.48
C GLN A 547 14.90 2.70 -0.20
N ARG A 548 15.98 2.14 0.37
CA ARG A 548 17.31 2.18 -0.24
C ARG A 548 17.36 1.49 -1.61
N ALA A 549 16.67 0.36 -1.77
CA ALA A 549 16.59 -0.34 -3.05
C ALA A 549 15.83 0.50 -4.11
N ALA A 550 14.64 1.00 -3.78
CA ALA A 550 13.83 1.83 -4.68
C ALA A 550 14.55 3.14 -5.08
N ALA A 551 15.24 3.80 -4.14
CA ALA A 551 16.03 4.99 -4.41
C ALA A 551 17.19 4.70 -5.39
N SER A 552 17.86 3.55 -5.28
CA SER A 552 18.91 3.13 -6.22
C SER A 552 18.41 2.75 -7.62
N HIS A 553 17.09 2.63 -7.80
CA HIS A 553 16.46 2.22 -9.06
C HIS A 553 15.75 3.37 -9.79
N THR A 554 15.22 4.35 -9.04
CA THR A 554 14.39 5.46 -9.58
C THR A 554 14.96 6.85 -9.31
N GLY A 555 15.91 7.00 -8.38
CA GLY A 555 16.39 8.31 -7.92
C GLY A 555 15.37 9.14 -7.13
N ALA A 556 14.17 8.61 -6.85
CA ALA A 556 13.11 9.32 -6.14
C ALA A 556 13.34 9.38 -4.62
N LEU A 557 12.81 10.43 -3.99
CA LEU A 557 12.84 10.58 -2.53
C LEU A 557 11.94 9.52 -1.86
N ALA A 558 12.41 8.94 -0.75
CA ALA A 558 11.64 7.97 0.02
C ALA A 558 10.64 8.67 0.97
N SER A 559 9.36 8.30 0.88
CA SER A 559 8.28 8.69 1.80
C SER A 559 8.33 7.89 3.11
N ASP A 560 7.86 8.46 4.23
CA ASP A 560 7.46 7.64 5.39
C ASP A 560 6.19 6.83 5.03
N ASP A 561 6.28 5.51 5.16
CA ASP A 561 5.18 4.62 4.77
C ASP A 561 3.94 4.76 5.67
N ARG A 562 4.09 5.28 6.90
CA ARG A 562 3.00 5.53 7.85
C ARG A 562 2.21 6.78 7.45
N VAL A 563 2.90 7.79 6.90
CA VAL A 563 2.26 8.96 6.26
C VAL A 563 1.53 8.51 5.00
N PHE A 564 2.18 7.68 4.15
CA PHE A 564 1.53 7.10 2.97
C PHE A 564 0.32 6.21 3.31
N ALA A 565 0.35 5.46 4.43
CA ALA A 565 -0.81 4.76 4.95
C ALA A 565 -1.96 5.71 5.32
N GLY A 566 -1.64 6.85 5.94
CA GLY A 566 -2.58 7.94 6.22
C GLY A 566 -3.23 8.50 4.96
N VAL A 567 -2.43 8.81 3.94
CA VAL A 567 -2.88 9.27 2.61
C VAL A 567 -3.84 8.27 1.98
N CYS A 568 -3.47 6.99 1.90
CA CYS A 568 -4.33 5.97 1.31
C CYS A 568 -5.65 5.78 2.09
N ARG A 569 -5.61 5.76 3.43
CA ARG A 569 -6.81 5.64 4.27
C ARG A 569 -7.76 6.83 4.09
N GLN A 570 -7.22 8.05 4.15
CA GLN A 570 -7.98 9.29 3.93
C GLN A 570 -8.58 9.36 2.51
N ALA A 571 -7.83 8.95 1.50
CA ALA A 571 -8.31 8.89 0.12
C ALA A 571 -9.29 7.73 -0.12
N GLY A 572 -9.29 6.65 0.68
CA GLY A 572 -10.06 5.44 0.38
C GLY A 572 -9.40 4.49 -0.61
N ALA A 573 -8.08 4.62 -0.81
CA ALA A 573 -7.30 3.70 -1.62
C ALA A 573 -6.88 2.47 -0.80
N ILE A 574 -7.11 1.28 -1.34
CA ILE A 574 -6.77 0.01 -0.71
C ILE A 574 -5.27 -0.21 -0.81
N ARG A 575 -4.58 -0.38 0.33
CA ARG A 575 -3.17 -0.80 0.35
C ARG A 575 -3.04 -2.31 0.41
N ALA A 576 -2.23 -2.87 -0.49
CA ALA A 576 -1.81 -4.25 -0.49
C ALA A 576 -0.31 -4.38 -0.14
N GLY A 577 0.06 -5.47 0.54
CA GLY A 577 1.44 -5.79 0.92
C GLY A 577 2.17 -6.71 -0.07
N SER A 578 1.46 -7.36 -1.01
CA SER A 578 2.04 -8.23 -2.04
C SER A 578 1.39 -8.05 -3.42
N VAL A 579 2.04 -8.62 -4.45
CA VAL A 579 1.53 -8.66 -5.83
C VAL A 579 0.22 -9.44 -5.90
N GLU A 580 0.22 -10.58 -5.21
CA GLU A 580 -0.90 -11.48 -5.02
C GLU A 580 -2.11 -10.75 -4.42
N GLU A 581 -1.91 -10.09 -3.29
CA GLU A 581 -2.96 -9.36 -2.56
C GLU A 581 -3.49 -8.17 -3.38
N ALA A 582 -2.60 -7.43 -4.05
CA ALA A 582 -2.99 -6.27 -4.86
C ALA A 582 -3.85 -6.69 -6.06
N TYR A 583 -3.44 -7.75 -6.75
CA TYR A 583 -4.21 -8.31 -7.86
C TYR A 583 -5.55 -8.90 -7.39
N GLU A 584 -5.56 -9.68 -6.30
CA GLU A 584 -6.79 -10.31 -5.82
C GLU A 584 -7.79 -9.29 -5.26
N ALA A 585 -7.33 -8.23 -4.58
CA ALA A 585 -8.19 -7.12 -4.20
C ALA A 585 -8.85 -6.48 -5.44
N ALA A 586 -8.06 -6.18 -6.48
CA ALA A 586 -8.57 -5.59 -7.72
C ALA A 586 -9.57 -6.51 -8.45
N ALA A 587 -9.24 -7.80 -8.57
CA ALA A 587 -10.12 -8.81 -9.16
C ALA A 587 -11.40 -9.05 -8.33
N THR A 588 -11.35 -8.87 -7.01
CA THR A 588 -12.51 -9.01 -6.12
C THR A 588 -13.46 -7.83 -6.28
N LEU A 589 -12.93 -6.59 -6.24
CA LEU A 589 -13.68 -5.36 -6.51
C LEU A 589 -14.33 -5.36 -7.90
N ALA A 590 -13.69 -6.01 -8.88
CA ALA A 590 -14.17 -6.13 -10.26
C ALA A 590 -15.24 -7.22 -10.49
N THR A 591 -15.37 -8.21 -9.60
CA THR A 591 -16.17 -9.43 -9.87
C THR A 591 -17.19 -9.81 -8.78
N GLN A 592 -17.17 -9.12 -7.64
CA GLN A 592 -18.09 -9.35 -6.51
C GLN A 592 -18.88 -8.06 -6.18
N PRO A 593 -20.18 -8.16 -5.81
CA PRO A 593 -20.91 -7.02 -5.28
C PRO A 593 -20.39 -6.65 -3.89
N ARG A 594 -20.46 -5.36 -3.54
CA ARG A 594 -20.04 -4.84 -2.22
C ARG A 594 -20.92 -5.41 -1.10
N PRO A 595 -20.35 -5.88 0.03
CA PRO A 595 -21.13 -6.28 1.19
C PRO A 595 -21.73 -5.04 1.88
N ARG A 596 -22.85 -5.22 2.59
CA ARG A 596 -23.54 -4.14 3.33
C ARG A 596 -22.96 -3.88 4.73
N GLY A 597 -22.11 -4.77 5.20
CA GLY A 597 -21.49 -4.81 6.52
C GLY A 597 -20.35 -5.83 6.50
N ASN A 598 -19.80 -6.16 7.66
CA ASN A 598 -18.62 -7.02 7.79
C ASN A 598 -18.95 -8.46 8.24
N ARG A 599 -20.23 -8.86 8.27
CA ARG A 599 -20.70 -10.14 8.84
C ARG A 599 -20.58 -11.29 7.85
N VAL A 600 -19.71 -12.26 8.15
CA VAL A 600 -19.32 -13.37 7.25
C VAL A 600 -19.82 -14.72 7.76
N VAL A 601 -20.33 -15.55 6.85
CA VAL A 601 -20.54 -16.99 7.08
C VAL A 601 -19.63 -17.82 6.18
N VAL A 602 -18.98 -18.83 6.77
CA VAL A 602 -18.13 -19.79 6.06
C VAL A 602 -18.92 -21.09 5.84
N CYS A 603 -18.99 -21.55 4.59
CA CYS A 603 -19.56 -22.85 4.21
C CYS A 603 -18.44 -23.77 3.71
N THR A 604 -18.32 -24.99 4.23
CA THR A 604 -17.18 -25.87 3.90
C THR A 604 -17.56 -27.33 3.75
N THR A 605 -16.99 -27.99 2.74
CA THR A 605 -16.97 -29.46 2.59
C THR A 605 -15.76 -30.09 3.31
N ALA A 606 -14.88 -29.26 3.91
CA ALA A 606 -13.67 -29.64 4.59
C ALA A 606 -13.53 -28.89 5.92
N GLY A 607 -14.00 -29.47 7.03
CA GLY A 607 -14.04 -28.83 8.35
C GLY A 607 -12.71 -28.21 8.82
N GLY A 608 -11.57 -28.85 8.55
CA GLY A 608 -10.25 -28.31 8.89
C GLY A 608 -9.88 -27.01 8.16
N TRP A 609 -10.36 -26.82 6.92
CA TRP A 609 -10.26 -25.53 6.22
C TRP A 609 -11.16 -24.48 6.88
N GLY A 610 -12.34 -24.90 7.37
CA GLY A 610 -13.23 -24.03 8.14
C GLY A 610 -12.53 -23.41 9.36
N VAL A 611 -11.82 -24.22 10.16
CA VAL A 611 -11.12 -23.75 11.38
C VAL A 611 -10.11 -22.64 11.05
N VAL A 612 -9.20 -22.87 10.10
CA VAL A 612 -8.20 -21.84 9.74
C VAL A 612 -8.82 -20.61 9.07
N THR A 613 -10.00 -20.75 8.45
CA THR A 613 -10.78 -19.60 7.93
C THR A 613 -11.40 -18.78 9.05
N ALA A 614 -11.93 -19.43 10.10
CA ALA A 614 -12.41 -18.75 11.29
C ALA A 614 -11.27 -17.99 12.00
N ASP A 615 -10.10 -18.63 12.15
CA ASP A 615 -8.90 -17.97 12.68
C ASP A 615 -8.45 -16.78 11.81
N ALA A 616 -8.62 -16.86 10.48
CA ALA A 616 -8.31 -15.77 9.55
C ALA A 616 -9.30 -14.61 9.65
N VAL A 617 -10.61 -14.88 9.72
CA VAL A 617 -11.64 -13.85 9.95
C VAL A 617 -11.39 -13.14 11.28
N GLN A 618 -11.06 -13.88 12.34
CA GLN A 618 -10.74 -13.33 13.66
C GLN A 618 -9.45 -12.46 13.70
N ARG A 619 -8.62 -12.48 12.65
CA ARG A 619 -7.44 -11.61 12.45
C ARG A 619 -7.71 -10.37 11.58
N SER A 620 -8.94 -10.17 11.11
CA SER A 620 -9.32 -9.14 10.14
C SER A 620 -10.44 -8.22 10.67
N ASP A 621 -10.78 -7.17 9.94
CA ASP A 621 -11.91 -6.26 10.22
C ASP A 621 -13.30 -6.90 9.98
N LEU A 622 -13.38 -8.23 9.80
CA LEU A 622 -14.57 -9.01 9.50
C LEU A 622 -15.10 -9.76 10.74
N ASP A 623 -16.42 -9.91 10.82
CA ASP A 623 -17.11 -10.58 11.93
C ASP A 623 -17.58 -11.99 11.54
N LEU A 624 -17.32 -12.99 12.40
CA LEU A 624 -17.71 -14.39 12.16
C LEU A 624 -19.06 -14.67 12.83
N VAL A 625 -20.14 -14.53 12.06
CA VAL A 625 -21.53 -14.58 12.54
C VAL A 625 -21.82 -15.81 13.40
N VAL A 626 -22.27 -15.57 14.64
CA VAL A 626 -22.95 -16.59 15.45
C VAL A 626 -24.31 -16.86 14.81
N LEU A 627 -24.52 -18.08 14.28
CA LEU A 627 -25.70 -18.38 13.46
C LEU A 627 -27.04 -18.14 14.20
N PRO A 628 -27.92 -17.27 13.67
CA PRO A 628 -29.27 -17.05 14.19
C PRO A 628 -30.08 -18.35 14.32
N ASP A 629 -31.01 -18.39 15.28
CA ASP A 629 -31.79 -19.59 15.61
C ASP A 629 -32.64 -20.09 14.43
N ASP A 630 -33.21 -19.17 13.64
CA ASP A 630 -34.02 -19.45 12.46
C ASP A 630 -33.17 -19.96 11.28
N LEU A 631 -32.03 -19.31 11.01
CA LEU A 631 -31.07 -19.76 10.00
C LEU A 631 -30.53 -21.16 10.34
N ARG A 632 -30.14 -21.39 11.60
CA ARG A 632 -29.68 -22.70 12.07
C ARG A 632 -30.78 -23.76 11.93
N ALA A 633 -32.03 -23.45 12.28
CA ALA A 633 -33.16 -24.37 12.11
C ALA A 633 -33.45 -24.70 10.63
N ALA A 634 -33.30 -23.72 9.72
CA ALA A 634 -33.43 -23.94 8.29
C ALA A 634 -32.31 -24.84 7.73
N ILE A 635 -31.08 -24.72 8.25
CA ILE A 635 -29.95 -25.57 7.88
C ILE A 635 -30.09 -26.98 8.48
N ASP A 636 -30.59 -27.12 9.72
CA ASP A 636 -30.92 -28.41 10.36
C ASP A 636 -31.97 -29.22 9.57
N ALA A 637 -32.81 -28.57 8.76
CA ALA A 637 -33.75 -29.22 7.84
C ALA A 637 -33.13 -29.66 6.49
N LYS A 638 -31.87 -29.29 6.23
CA LYS A 638 -31.13 -29.61 4.99
C LYS A 638 -29.93 -30.53 5.22
N LEU A 639 -29.28 -30.43 6.38
CA LEU A 639 -28.04 -31.16 6.70
C LEU A 639 -28.29 -32.34 7.66
N PRO A 640 -27.49 -33.42 7.60
CA PRO A 640 -27.64 -34.55 8.51
C PRO A 640 -27.35 -34.13 9.95
N PRO A 641 -27.90 -34.80 10.99
CA PRO A 641 -27.79 -34.37 12.39
C PRO A 641 -26.38 -34.21 13.00
N ARG A 642 -25.33 -34.52 12.22
CA ARG A 642 -23.90 -34.45 12.56
C ARG A 642 -23.15 -33.26 11.93
N TRP A 643 -23.85 -32.31 11.32
CA TRP A 643 -23.26 -31.04 10.85
C TRP A 643 -22.85 -30.13 12.03
N SER A 644 -22.02 -29.12 11.78
CA SER A 644 -21.33 -28.35 12.83
C SER A 644 -22.23 -27.56 13.79
N ARG A 645 -23.44 -27.15 13.37
CA ARG A 645 -24.36 -26.24 14.09
C ARG A 645 -23.77 -24.89 14.51
N GLY A 646 -22.70 -24.47 13.85
CA GLY A 646 -22.08 -23.16 14.03
C GLY A 646 -21.55 -22.61 12.71
N ASN A 647 -20.82 -21.52 12.80
CA ASN A 647 -20.04 -20.93 11.72
C ASN A 647 -18.57 -21.24 12.01
N PRO A 648 -17.84 -21.99 11.16
CA PRO A 648 -18.22 -22.50 9.84
C PRO A 648 -19.32 -23.56 9.82
N ILE A 649 -20.17 -23.50 8.79
CA ILE A 649 -21.11 -24.53 8.40
C ILE A 649 -20.32 -25.64 7.70
N ASP A 650 -20.03 -26.73 8.41
CA ASP A 650 -19.45 -27.95 7.82
C ASP A 650 -20.59 -28.84 7.33
N PHE A 651 -20.67 -29.04 6.02
CA PHE A 651 -21.65 -29.94 5.37
C PHE A 651 -21.46 -31.41 5.78
N ALA A 652 -20.28 -31.76 6.30
CA ALA A 652 -19.91 -33.06 6.83
C ALA A 652 -19.97 -34.22 5.81
N GLY A 653 -19.86 -33.94 4.49
CA GLY A 653 -20.00 -34.96 3.45
C GLY A 653 -21.47 -35.28 3.13
N ALA A 654 -22.35 -34.27 3.23
CA ALA A 654 -23.76 -34.34 2.83
C ALA A 654 -23.99 -33.86 1.39
N GLU A 655 -22.93 -33.81 0.59
CA GLU A 655 -22.89 -33.11 -0.70
C GLU A 655 -23.70 -33.87 -1.75
N THR A 656 -25.01 -33.65 -1.79
CA THR A 656 -25.83 -34.00 -2.94
C THR A 656 -25.72 -32.91 -4.02
N ARG A 657 -26.28 -33.17 -5.19
CA ARG A 657 -26.43 -32.21 -6.28
C ARG A 657 -26.95 -30.84 -5.83
N ASP A 658 -27.80 -30.81 -4.81
CA ASP A 658 -28.62 -29.64 -4.46
C ASP A 658 -28.40 -29.12 -3.03
N THR A 659 -27.73 -29.88 -2.14
CA THR A 659 -27.44 -29.48 -0.74
C THR A 659 -26.71 -28.13 -0.64
N ILE A 660 -25.56 -28.00 -1.34
CA ILE A 660 -24.74 -26.78 -1.28
C ILE A 660 -25.48 -25.58 -1.91
N PRO A 661 -26.09 -25.67 -3.12
CA PRO A 661 -26.90 -24.59 -3.67
C PRO A 661 -28.02 -24.09 -2.75
N GLU A 662 -28.76 -24.99 -2.09
CA GLU A 662 -29.87 -24.61 -1.21
C GLU A 662 -29.38 -23.95 0.10
N VAL A 663 -28.29 -24.44 0.69
CA VAL A 663 -27.73 -23.83 1.92
C VAL A 663 -27.04 -22.49 1.62
N LEU A 664 -26.34 -22.36 0.50
CA LEU A 664 -25.79 -21.07 0.06
C LEU A 664 -26.90 -20.03 -0.14
N ASP A 665 -28.05 -20.43 -0.71
CA ASP A 665 -29.22 -19.56 -0.82
C ASP A 665 -29.74 -19.12 0.55
N LEU A 666 -30.03 -20.07 1.45
CA LEU A 666 -30.52 -19.76 2.81
C LEU A 666 -29.59 -18.80 3.57
N VAL A 667 -28.27 -19.05 3.52
CA VAL A 667 -27.26 -18.22 4.18
C VAL A 667 -27.15 -16.84 3.55
N ALA A 668 -27.03 -16.74 2.22
CA ALA A 668 -26.88 -15.45 1.55
C ALA A 668 -28.19 -14.63 1.50
N ALA A 669 -29.36 -15.26 1.60
CA ALA A 669 -30.63 -14.55 1.71
C ALA A 669 -30.83 -13.93 3.11
N HIS A 670 -30.27 -14.52 4.17
CA HIS A 670 -30.50 -14.10 5.55
C HIS A 670 -30.07 -12.65 5.82
N PRO A 671 -30.87 -11.80 6.51
CA PRO A 671 -30.54 -10.40 6.75
C PRO A 671 -29.28 -10.18 7.60
N ASP A 672 -28.86 -11.17 8.40
CA ASP A 672 -27.70 -11.04 9.30
C ASP A 672 -26.38 -11.57 8.75
N VAL A 673 -26.36 -11.91 7.46
CA VAL A 673 -25.14 -12.28 6.72
C VAL A 673 -24.89 -11.22 5.65
N ASP A 674 -23.72 -10.60 5.62
CA ASP A 674 -23.34 -9.62 4.60
C ASP A 674 -22.46 -10.24 3.49
N ALA A 675 -21.76 -11.33 3.79
CA ALA A 675 -20.85 -12.03 2.87
C ALA A 675 -20.76 -13.55 3.16
N VAL A 676 -20.38 -14.33 2.14
CA VAL A 676 -20.16 -15.79 2.27
C VAL A 676 -18.82 -16.23 1.69
N ILE A 677 -18.13 -17.15 2.35
CA ILE A 677 -16.95 -17.85 1.83
C ILE A 677 -17.27 -19.35 1.69
N LEU A 678 -17.16 -19.89 0.47
CA LEU A 678 -17.32 -21.31 0.16
C LEU A 678 -15.94 -21.98 0.02
N LEU A 679 -15.74 -23.10 0.73
CA LEU A 679 -14.47 -23.83 0.79
C LEU A 679 -14.61 -25.28 0.30
N GLY A 680 -13.52 -25.83 -0.24
CA GLY A 680 -13.41 -27.27 -0.58
C GLY A 680 -14.16 -27.68 -1.85
N LEU A 681 -14.34 -26.74 -2.78
CA LEU A 681 -14.84 -27.01 -4.13
C LEU A 681 -13.81 -27.83 -4.94
N GLY A 682 -14.25 -28.78 -5.77
CA GLY A 682 -13.37 -29.52 -6.69
C GLY A 682 -12.83 -30.86 -6.15
N ILE A 683 -13.10 -31.18 -4.88
CA ILE A 683 -12.66 -32.43 -4.23
C ILE A 683 -13.22 -33.66 -4.98
N GLN A 684 -14.49 -33.62 -5.39
CA GLN A 684 -15.12 -34.72 -6.12
C GLN A 684 -14.51 -34.88 -7.52
N SER A 685 -14.25 -33.77 -8.20
CA SER A 685 -13.56 -33.74 -9.49
C SER A 685 -12.11 -34.23 -9.42
N ASN A 686 -11.41 -34.00 -8.29
CA ASN A 686 -10.08 -34.57 -8.07
C ASN A 686 -10.15 -36.11 -7.89
N GLN A 687 -11.17 -36.61 -7.18
CA GLN A 687 -11.46 -38.05 -7.13
C GLN A 687 -11.87 -38.61 -8.52
N ALA A 688 -12.58 -37.84 -9.34
CA ALA A 688 -12.91 -38.21 -10.72
C ALA A 688 -11.66 -38.26 -11.62
N ARG A 689 -10.71 -37.33 -11.43
CA ARG A 689 -9.40 -37.34 -12.08
C ARG A 689 -8.58 -38.59 -11.70
N LEU A 690 -8.57 -38.97 -10.42
CA LEU A 690 -7.93 -40.20 -9.96
C LEU A 690 -8.59 -41.47 -10.53
N MET A 691 -9.93 -41.49 -10.63
CA MET A 691 -10.65 -42.59 -11.32
C MET A 691 -10.25 -42.67 -12.79
N ARG A 692 -10.26 -41.54 -13.52
CA ARG A 692 -9.91 -41.44 -14.94
C ARG A 692 -8.46 -41.84 -15.24
N GLY A 693 -7.52 -41.58 -14.33
CA GLY A 693 -6.12 -41.98 -14.45
C GLY A 693 -5.79 -43.37 -13.90
N GLY A 694 -6.76 -44.08 -13.31
CA GLY A 694 -6.57 -45.41 -12.73
C GLY A 694 -6.84 -46.55 -13.72
N GLY A 695 -6.28 -47.72 -13.46
CA GLY A 695 -6.46 -48.94 -14.27
C GLY A 695 -7.86 -49.58 -14.25
N PHE A 696 -8.88 -48.81 -13.89
CA PHE A 696 -10.30 -49.18 -13.92
C PHE A 696 -11.12 -48.24 -14.83
N TYR A 697 -10.46 -47.39 -15.63
CA TYR A 697 -11.08 -46.45 -16.56
C TYR A 697 -10.44 -46.55 -17.96
N PRO A 698 -11.23 -46.62 -19.06
CA PRO A 698 -12.69 -46.80 -19.08
C PRO A 698 -13.11 -48.16 -18.46
N ASP A 699 -14.41 -48.46 -18.52
CA ASP A 699 -15.08 -49.60 -17.91
C ASP A 699 -15.39 -49.44 -16.40
N HIS A 700 -15.85 -50.54 -15.79
CA HIS A 700 -16.37 -50.64 -14.42
C HIS A 700 -17.54 -49.68 -14.06
N GLY A 701 -18.08 -48.94 -15.03
CA GLY A 701 -19.15 -47.95 -14.84
C GLY A 701 -18.66 -46.64 -14.20
N LEU A 702 -17.34 -46.43 -14.13
CA LEU A 702 -16.75 -45.23 -13.53
C LEU A 702 -17.03 -43.97 -14.35
N GLU A 703 -17.29 -44.05 -15.64
CA GLU A 703 -17.58 -42.91 -16.52
C GLU A 703 -18.79 -42.11 -16.02
N ARG A 704 -19.83 -42.82 -15.53
CA ARG A 704 -21.03 -42.18 -14.96
C ARG A 704 -20.71 -41.44 -13.66
N ILE A 705 -19.78 -41.96 -12.85
CA ILE A 705 -19.38 -41.40 -11.55
C ILE A 705 -18.44 -40.20 -11.76
N VAL A 706 -17.42 -40.37 -12.61
CA VAL A 706 -16.49 -39.33 -13.06
C VAL A 706 -17.27 -38.11 -13.57
N ALA A 707 -18.17 -38.33 -14.55
CA ALA A 707 -18.96 -37.24 -15.11
C ALA A 707 -20.04 -36.72 -14.14
N TYR A 708 -20.44 -37.48 -13.11
CA TYR A 708 -21.33 -36.99 -12.05
C TYR A 708 -20.60 -35.99 -11.15
N HIS A 709 -19.43 -36.35 -10.63
CA HIS A 709 -18.59 -35.48 -9.80
C HIS A 709 -18.24 -34.16 -10.50
N GLU A 710 -17.77 -34.23 -11.75
CA GLU A 710 -17.40 -33.03 -12.52
C GLU A 710 -18.60 -32.10 -12.77
N ARG A 711 -19.80 -32.64 -13.00
CA ARG A 711 -21.03 -31.85 -13.10
C ARG A 711 -21.49 -31.30 -11.75
N GLN A 712 -21.20 -31.99 -10.64
CA GLN A 712 -21.60 -31.56 -9.30
C GLN A 712 -20.73 -30.38 -8.81
N ASP A 713 -19.40 -30.47 -8.88
CA ASP A 713 -18.54 -29.32 -8.56
C ASP A 713 -18.85 -28.11 -9.47
N ALA A 714 -19.02 -28.33 -10.78
CA ALA A 714 -19.39 -27.26 -11.69
C ALA A 714 -20.80 -26.66 -11.39
N ARG A 715 -21.71 -27.44 -10.78
CA ARG A 715 -23.01 -26.91 -10.29
C ARG A 715 -22.83 -26.06 -9.04
N PHE A 716 -21.95 -26.45 -8.13
CA PHE A 716 -21.64 -25.69 -6.91
C PHE A 716 -20.96 -24.35 -7.25
N ALA A 717 -20.01 -24.35 -8.18
CA ALA A 717 -19.36 -23.14 -8.70
C ALA A 717 -20.38 -22.13 -9.28
N ARG A 718 -21.29 -22.60 -10.16
CA ARG A 718 -22.36 -21.77 -10.72
C ARG A 718 -23.33 -21.27 -9.64
N ALA A 719 -23.74 -22.12 -8.71
CA ALA A 719 -24.65 -21.73 -7.63
C ALA A 719 -24.08 -20.60 -6.76
N ALA A 720 -22.77 -20.61 -6.45
CA ALA A 720 -22.12 -19.51 -5.74
C ALA A 720 -22.23 -18.17 -6.50
N ALA A 721 -22.03 -18.16 -7.81
CA ALA A 721 -22.18 -16.98 -8.65
C ALA A 721 -23.64 -16.52 -8.77
N GLU A 722 -24.57 -17.45 -9.01
CA GLU A 722 -26.03 -17.20 -9.13
C GLU A 722 -26.63 -16.64 -7.83
N VAL A 723 -26.26 -17.21 -6.68
CA VAL A 723 -26.69 -16.75 -5.34
C VAL A 723 -26.15 -15.35 -5.05
N SER A 724 -24.87 -15.09 -5.34
CA SER A 724 -24.24 -13.78 -5.15
C SER A 724 -24.92 -12.69 -5.99
N ALA A 725 -25.15 -12.96 -7.29
CA ALA A 725 -25.79 -12.02 -8.19
C ALA A 725 -27.25 -11.71 -7.79
N ARG A 726 -27.99 -12.71 -7.30
CA ARG A 726 -29.39 -12.56 -6.87
C ARG A 726 -29.56 -11.86 -5.52
N THR A 727 -28.66 -12.08 -4.57
CA THR A 727 -28.73 -11.49 -3.22
C THR A 727 -28.04 -10.13 -3.12
N GLY A 728 -27.19 -9.80 -4.09
CA GLY A 728 -26.34 -8.60 -4.07
C GLY A 728 -25.27 -8.67 -2.98
N LYS A 729 -24.82 -9.87 -2.59
CA LYS A 729 -23.80 -10.10 -1.56
C LYS A 729 -22.62 -10.89 -2.14
N PRO A 730 -21.37 -10.61 -1.70
CA PRO A 730 -20.21 -11.34 -2.18
C PRO A 730 -20.26 -12.80 -1.73
N VAL A 731 -20.00 -13.71 -2.67
CA VAL A 731 -19.79 -15.15 -2.40
C VAL A 731 -18.46 -15.53 -3.03
N LEU A 732 -17.44 -15.67 -2.18
CA LEU A 732 -16.08 -16.00 -2.57
C LEU A 732 -15.88 -17.52 -2.51
N VAL A 733 -15.03 -18.07 -3.38
CA VAL A 733 -14.80 -19.52 -3.48
C VAL A 733 -13.32 -19.81 -3.39
N ALA A 734 -12.89 -20.60 -2.40
CA ALA A 734 -11.48 -20.90 -2.17
C ALA A 734 -11.17 -22.42 -2.19
N THR A 735 -10.08 -22.76 -2.88
CA THR A 735 -9.46 -24.09 -2.90
C THR A 735 -8.05 -24.01 -3.48
N GLU A 736 -7.16 -24.83 -2.94
CA GLU A 736 -5.81 -25.08 -3.43
C GLU A 736 -5.78 -25.58 -4.88
N LEU A 737 -6.85 -26.24 -5.34
CA LEU A 737 -7.02 -26.72 -6.71
C LEU A 737 -7.03 -25.58 -7.72
N ALA A 738 -7.32 -24.33 -7.32
CA ALA A 738 -7.16 -23.15 -8.18
C ALA A 738 -5.73 -22.97 -8.70
N VAL A 739 -4.72 -23.54 -8.01
CA VAL A 739 -3.30 -23.56 -8.42
C VAL A 739 -2.82 -24.98 -8.71
N ALA A 740 -3.22 -25.97 -7.91
CA ALA A 740 -2.71 -27.35 -8.00
C ALA A 740 -3.35 -28.20 -9.11
N ASP A 741 -4.53 -27.82 -9.60
CA ASP A 741 -5.27 -28.51 -10.68
C ASP A 741 -6.25 -27.52 -11.33
N PRO A 742 -5.79 -26.45 -12.01
CA PRO A 742 -6.65 -25.35 -12.45
C PRO A 742 -7.74 -25.80 -13.44
N ASP A 743 -7.56 -26.92 -14.15
CA ASP A 743 -8.56 -27.51 -15.04
C ASP A 743 -9.58 -28.44 -14.34
N ASN A 744 -9.46 -28.60 -13.03
CA ASN A 744 -10.49 -29.19 -12.18
C ASN A 744 -11.84 -28.47 -12.39
N ALA A 745 -12.92 -29.22 -12.55
CA ALA A 745 -14.22 -28.68 -12.94
C ALA A 745 -14.78 -27.64 -11.95
N GLY A 746 -14.39 -27.69 -10.68
CA GLY A 746 -14.73 -26.66 -9.70
C GLY A 746 -14.07 -25.30 -10.02
N PRO A 747 -12.76 -25.12 -9.78
CA PRO A 747 -12.03 -23.89 -10.08
C PRO A 747 -12.20 -23.38 -11.52
N ARG A 748 -12.22 -24.30 -12.50
CA ARG A 748 -12.46 -23.94 -13.91
C ARG A 748 -13.83 -23.29 -14.10
N THR A 749 -14.90 -23.86 -13.53
CA THR A 749 -16.22 -23.23 -13.65
C THR A 749 -16.34 -21.93 -12.86
N VAL A 750 -15.59 -21.72 -11.77
CA VAL A 750 -15.53 -20.40 -11.11
C VAL A 750 -14.95 -19.35 -12.09
N ARG A 751 -13.85 -19.66 -12.79
CA ARG A 751 -13.31 -18.79 -13.85
C ARG A 751 -14.29 -18.59 -15.01
N GLU A 752 -15.01 -19.64 -15.44
CA GLU A 752 -16.07 -19.55 -16.47
C GLU A 752 -17.23 -18.62 -16.06
N THR A 753 -17.49 -18.41 -14.76
CA THR A 753 -18.46 -17.40 -14.27
C THR A 753 -17.90 -15.96 -14.21
N GLY A 754 -16.66 -15.74 -14.70
CA GLY A 754 -15.98 -14.44 -14.65
C GLY A 754 -15.52 -14.04 -13.25
N ARG A 755 -15.34 -15.02 -12.34
CA ARG A 755 -15.00 -14.80 -10.93
C ARG A 755 -13.64 -15.39 -10.57
N LEU A 756 -13.01 -14.78 -9.58
CA LEU A 756 -11.78 -15.29 -8.98
C LEU A 756 -12.07 -16.52 -8.09
N CYS A 757 -11.27 -17.58 -8.26
CA CYS A 757 -11.17 -18.70 -7.34
C CYS A 757 -9.89 -18.55 -6.52
N TYR A 758 -10.00 -18.36 -5.20
CA TYR A 758 -8.86 -18.02 -4.35
C TYR A 758 -8.02 -19.27 -4.01
N PRO A 759 -6.68 -19.22 -4.07
CA PRO A 759 -5.83 -20.38 -3.75
C PRO A 759 -5.89 -20.86 -2.29
N SER A 760 -6.36 -20.02 -1.36
CA SER A 760 -6.49 -20.38 0.06
C SER A 760 -7.57 -19.55 0.77
N ALA A 761 -7.97 -20.01 1.96
CA ALA A 761 -8.90 -19.30 2.84
C ALA A 761 -8.42 -17.89 3.21
N ASP A 762 -7.19 -17.74 3.72
CA ASP A 762 -6.64 -16.44 4.13
C ASP A 762 -6.65 -15.41 2.98
N ARG A 763 -6.41 -15.84 1.73
CA ARG A 763 -6.47 -14.97 0.55
C ARG A 763 -7.90 -14.51 0.24
N ALA A 764 -8.89 -15.40 0.39
CA ALA A 764 -10.31 -15.04 0.26
C ALA A 764 -10.78 -14.10 1.38
N VAL A 765 -10.39 -14.35 2.64
CA VAL A 765 -10.71 -13.49 3.79
C VAL A 765 -10.11 -12.10 3.59
N ARG A 766 -8.83 -12.00 3.23
CA ARG A 766 -8.14 -10.73 3.00
C ARG A 766 -8.71 -9.94 1.82
N ALA A 767 -9.12 -10.62 0.75
CA ALA A 767 -9.77 -9.99 -0.38
C ALA A 767 -11.19 -9.48 -0.04
N LEU A 768 -11.93 -10.20 0.81
CA LEU A 768 -13.23 -9.76 1.32
C LEU A 768 -13.11 -8.57 2.29
N GLU A 769 -12.08 -8.54 3.11
CA GLU A 769 -11.75 -7.41 3.99
C GLU A 769 -11.48 -6.14 3.17
N HIS A 770 -10.68 -6.24 2.10
CA HIS A 770 -10.47 -5.13 1.15
C HIS A 770 -11.77 -4.66 0.45
N LEU A 771 -12.63 -5.60 0.05
CA LEU A 771 -13.95 -5.29 -0.53
C LEU A 771 -14.87 -4.59 0.49
N TRP A 772 -14.79 -4.96 1.77
CA TRP A 772 -15.49 -4.27 2.87
C TRP A 772 -14.91 -2.87 3.13
N HIS A 773 -13.59 -2.67 3.08
CA HIS A 773 -12.99 -1.35 3.29
C HIS A 773 -13.43 -0.33 2.23
N ASP A 774 -13.51 -0.68 0.94
CA ASP A 774 -14.10 0.20 -0.10
C ASP A 774 -15.59 0.47 0.18
N ALA A 775 -16.38 -0.54 0.56
CA ALA A 775 -17.79 -0.36 0.91
C ALA A 775 -18.00 0.58 2.12
N ARG A 776 -17.21 0.42 3.18
CA ARG A 776 -17.20 1.27 4.39
C ARG A 776 -16.77 2.70 4.08
N HIS A 777 -15.68 2.89 3.33
CA HIS A 777 -15.21 4.22 2.94
C HIS A 777 -16.28 4.96 2.13
N ARG A 778 -16.86 4.30 1.11
CA ARG A 778 -17.94 4.87 0.30
C ARG A 778 -19.14 5.26 1.15
N THR A 779 -19.62 4.35 2.01
CA THR A 779 -20.76 4.61 2.91
C THR A 779 -20.52 5.76 3.88
N ARG A 780 -19.27 6.01 4.29
CA ARG A 780 -18.89 7.09 5.22
C ARG A 780 -18.71 8.47 4.56
N ARG A 781 -18.27 8.54 3.31
CA ARG A 781 -17.85 9.80 2.66
C ARG A 781 -18.56 10.15 1.36
N ILE A 782 -19.15 9.17 0.67
CA ILE A 782 -19.90 9.36 -0.57
C ILE A 782 -21.39 9.25 -0.23
N ALA A 783 -22.11 10.36 -0.34
CA ALA A 783 -23.56 10.34 -0.17
C ALA A 783 -24.20 9.34 -1.17
N PRO A 784 -25.23 8.57 -0.76
CA PRO A 784 -25.93 7.70 -1.70
C PRO A 784 -26.61 8.55 -2.79
N GLY A 785 -26.17 8.35 -4.04
CA GLY A 785 -26.72 8.98 -5.24
C GLY A 785 -27.87 8.20 -5.86
#